data_AF-A0A200QLX6-F1
#
_entry.id   AF-A0A200QLX6-F1
#
_cell.length_a   1.000
_cell.length_b   1.000
_cell.length_c   1.000
_cell.angle_alpha   90.00
_cell.angle_beta   90.00
_cell.angle_gamma   90.00
#
_symmetry.space_group_name_H-M   'P 1'
#
loop_
_entity.id
_entity.type
_entity.pdbx_description
1 polymer ?
#
loop_
_entity_poly.entity_id
_entity_poly.type
_entity_poly.pdbx_seq_one_letter_code
_entity_poly.pdbx_strand_id
1 'polypeptide(L)'
;MMGSCRDMFFVFGLALFCFGLSSVATATNVTYDAGSLIIDGQKRIIISGAIHYPRSTPGMWPDLIQKSKEGGIDAIETYIFWDRHEPRRREYDFSGNNDFIRFLKTVQAAGLYVILRIGPYVCAEWNYGGFPMWLHNLPGIQLRTDNQVYKDEMQTFTTKIVNMCKEEKLFAPQGGPIILAQIENEYGNVDVHYGAAAKPYIDWAANMATSQNIGVPWVMCQQKNAPQPMINTCNGFYCDQFTPNNPKSPKMWTENWTGWFKAWGGADPHRTAEDVAFAVARFFQNGGVLQSYYMYHGGTNFGRTSGGPYIVTSYDYNAPLDEYGNLNQPKWGHLKQLHAVLKSSEKIITNAKSNVTTYRNGVALSKYVAGNDKVCFLSNENKTNDANVDLGSDGKFFVPAWSVSILADCNKEIYNTAKVNTQTSVMVKKPNQAENEPSQLSWSWMAEPMKDIYRGKGTFTANQLLEQKSTTVDTSDYLWYMTSVNIGTNERSQILRVTTKGHVLHVYVNKKLIGSQWGKDGKYNFVFEAPVTLKRGVNQIALLSATVGLANYGEFFDTVQTGIVGGPVLLVGINNSTKDLSNTTWSYKVGLNGESKKFYDVTSRFAKWNSAELPINRPMTWYKTTFKAPLGNDPVVVDLKGMGKGHAWVNGHSLGRFWPSFIAKSDGCSATCDYRGIIVIKNA
;
A
#
# COMPACT_ATOMS: atom_id res chain seq x y z
N MET A 1 36.95 -23.55 -72.42
CA MET A 1 36.33 -24.78 -71.86
C MET A 1 35.50 -24.33 -70.67
N MET A 2 34.22 -24.00 -70.88
CA MET A 2 33.02 -24.86 -70.79
C MET A 2 32.56 -25.12 -69.34
N GLY A 3 31.39 -24.54 -69.02
CA GLY A 3 30.42 -24.97 -68.00
C GLY A 3 30.47 -24.23 -66.66
N SER A 4 29.38 -23.88 -65.96
CA SER A 4 27.94 -23.77 -66.25
C SER A 4 27.27 -23.24 -64.96
N CYS A 5 26.26 -22.37 -65.09
CA CYS A 5 25.09 -22.21 -64.19
C CYS A 5 25.27 -22.18 -62.66
N ARG A 6 24.92 -21.07 -61.98
CA ARG A 6 23.54 -20.70 -61.53
C ARG A 6 23.56 -19.62 -60.44
N ASP A 7 22.63 -18.67 -60.61
CA ASP A 7 21.80 -18.01 -59.61
C ASP A 7 22.41 -16.93 -58.66
N MET A 8 22.18 -15.67 -59.10
CA MET A 8 21.36 -14.67 -58.40
C MET A 8 21.96 -13.89 -57.21
N PHE A 9 22.64 -12.78 -57.53
CA PHE A 9 22.76 -11.61 -56.66
C PHE A 9 22.54 -10.34 -57.49
N PHE A 10 21.36 -9.72 -57.40
CA PHE A 10 21.15 -8.38 -57.93
C PHE A 10 20.06 -7.63 -57.14
N VAL A 11 20.40 -6.37 -56.84
CA VAL A 11 19.57 -5.21 -56.44
C VAL A 11 19.18 -5.09 -54.97
N PHE A 12 20.09 -4.47 -54.20
CA PHE A 12 19.75 -3.57 -53.09
C PHE A 12 19.18 -2.27 -53.68
N GLY A 13 17.98 -1.86 -53.23
CA GLY A 13 17.46 -0.53 -53.52
C GLY A 13 15.94 -0.44 -53.51
N LEU A 14 15.31 -0.54 -52.33
CA LEU A 14 13.96 0.01 -52.14
C LEU A 14 13.83 0.68 -50.76
N ALA A 15 13.80 2.00 -50.83
CA ALA A 15 13.23 2.99 -49.92
C ALA A 15 12.67 2.50 -48.58
N LEU A 16 13.44 2.70 -47.50
CA LEU A 16 12.87 2.95 -46.17
C LEU A 16 12.33 4.38 -46.13
N PHE A 17 11.05 4.55 -46.42
CA PHE A 17 10.30 5.71 -45.92
C PHE A 17 9.96 5.41 -44.45
N CYS A 18 10.91 5.69 -43.55
CA CYS A 18 10.61 5.81 -42.13
C CYS A 18 9.70 7.04 -41.95
N PHE A 19 8.39 6.81 -41.82
CA PHE A 19 7.53 7.75 -41.12
C PHE A 19 7.97 7.78 -39.65
N GLY A 20 8.98 8.60 -39.36
CA GLY A 20 9.18 9.12 -38.01
C GLY A 20 7.98 9.99 -37.68
N LEU A 21 6.94 9.41 -37.10
CA LEU A 21 5.97 10.16 -36.31
C LEU A 21 6.74 10.67 -35.09
N SER A 22 7.41 11.80 -35.27
CA SER A 22 7.73 12.70 -34.17
C SER A 22 6.40 13.02 -33.50
N SER A 23 6.13 12.38 -32.36
CA SER A 23 5.00 12.73 -31.50
C SER A 23 5.28 14.15 -31.01
N VAL A 24 4.78 15.13 -31.75
CA VAL A 24 4.70 16.50 -31.26
C VAL A 24 3.85 16.40 -30.00
N ALA A 25 4.44 16.70 -28.84
CA ALA A 25 3.72 16.75 -27.57
C ALA A 25 2.70 17.88 -27.67
N THR A 26 1.51 17.57 -28.17
CA THR A 26 0.39 18.50 -28.23
C THR A 26 -0.12 18.70 -26.82
N ALA A 27 -0.27 19.95 -26.40
CA ALA A 27 -0.92 20.27 -25.14
C ALA A 27 -2.30 19.60 -25.07
N THR A 28 -2.53 18.76 -24.06
CA THR A 28 -3.81 18.11 -23.83
C THR A 28 -4.62 18.93 -22.84
N ASN A 29 -5.81 19.37 -23.24
CA ASN A 29 -6.72 20.12 -22.38
C ASN A 29 -7.59 19.15 -21.57
N VAL A 30 -7.60 19.30 -20.24
CA VAL A 30 -8.40 18.48 -19.33
C VAL A 30 -9.38 19.35 -18.56
N THR A 31 -10.67 19.13 -18.78
CA THR A 31 -11.77 19.80 -18.08
C THR A 31 -12.84 18.77 -17.69
N TYR A 32 -13.96 19.23 -17.16
CA TYR A 32 -15.08 18.36 -16.78
C TYR A 32 -16.41 19.10 -16.88
N ASP A 33 -17.48 18.31 -17.00
CA ASP A 33 -18.85 18.76 -16.75
C ASP A 33 -19.53 17.83 -15.73
N ALA A 34 -20.81 18.05 -15.47
CA ALA A 34 -21.60 17.26 -14.53
C ALA A 34 -21.61 15.74 -14.82
N GLY A 35 -21.37 15.36 -16.07
CA GLY A 35 -21.56 14.00 -16.55
C GLY A 35 -20.33 13.35 -17.17
N SER A 36 -19.17 14.02 -17.23
CA SER A 36 -17.96 13.48 -17.86
C SER A 36 -16.68 14.23 -17.50
N LEU A 37 -15.56 13.51 -17.56
CA LEU A 37 -14.25 14.10 -17.77
C LEU A 37 -14.09 14.41 -19.27
N ILE A 38 -13.55 15.57 -19.60
CA ILE A 38 -13.37 16.03 -20.98
C ILE A 38 -11.87 16.14 -21.26
N ILE A 39 -11.37 15.34 -22.19
CA ILE A 39 -9.97 15.33 -22.61
C ILE A 39 -9.92 15.67 -24.09
N ASP A 40 -9.26 16.77 -24.44
CA ASP A 40 -9.20 17.31 -25.81
C ASP A 40 -10.57 17.47 -26.47
N GLY A 41 -11.52 17.99 -25.68
CA GLY A 41 -12.91 18.23 -26.11
C GLY A 41 -13.77 16.96 -26.21
N GLN A 42 -13.20 15.78 -25.99
CA GLN A 42 -13.93 14.52 -25.99
C GLN A 42 -14.35 14.14 -24.58
N LYS A 43 -15.64 13.80 -24.40
CA LYS A 43 -16.12 13.21 -23.16
C LYS A 43 -15.60 11.77 -23.05
N ARG A 44 -15.00 11.43 -21.91
CA ARG A 44 -14.34 10.15 -21.69
C ARG A 44 -14.84 9.47 -20.42
N ILE A 45 -14.90 8.15 -20.46
CA ILE A 45 -14.81 7.34 -19.24
C ILE A 45 -13.35 6.94 -19.03
N ILE A 46 -12.89 6.95 -17.78
CA ILE A 46 -11.52 6.58 -17.43
C ILE A 46 -11.55 5.35 -16.53
N ILE A 47 -10.88 4.29 -16.96
CA ILE A 47 -10.62 3.08 -16.18
C ILE A 47 -9.16 3.18 -15.73
N SER A 48 -8.96 3.32 -14.43
CA SER A 48 -7.66 3.54 -13.81
C SER A 48 -7.24 2.35 -12.96
N GLY A 49 -5.94 2.20 -12.76
CA GLY A 49 -5.37 1.19 -11.87
C GLY A 49 -4.23 1.76 -11.02
N ALA A 50 -4.31 1.56 -9.70
CA ALA A 50 -3.28 2.02 -8.79
C ALA A 50 -2.03 1.12 -8.85
N ILE A 51 -0.87 1.73 -9.05
CA ILE A 51 0.46 1.10 -9.00
C ILE A 51 1.40 2.06 -8.25
N HIS A 52 1.81 1.68 -7.05
CA HIS A 52 2.72 2.49 -6.25
C HIS A 52 4.18 2.23 -6.63
N TYR A 53 4.83 3.22 -7.22
CA TYR A 53 6.21 3.10 -7.73
C TYR A 53 7.20 2.54 -6.70
N PRO A 54 7.16 2.85 -5.38
CA PRO A 54 8.13 2.30 -4.44
C PRO A 54 7.88 0.84 -4.05
N ARG A 55 6.67 0.31 -4.33
CA ARG A 55 6.29 -1.09 -4.03
C ARG A 55 6.70 -2.08 -5.12
N SER A 56 7.36 -1.60 -6.17
CA SER A 56 7.96 -2.41 -7.22
C SER A 56 9.30 -1.79 -7.61
N THR A 57 10.08 -2.44 -8.47
CA THR A 57 11.39 -1.94 -8.89
C THR A 57 11.32 -1.23 -10.24
N PRO A 58 12.26 -0.30 -10.55
CA PRO A 58 12.36 0.31 -11.88
C PRO A 58 12.46 -0.68 -13.05
N GLY A 59 12.94 -1.90 -12.80
CA GLY A 59 12.96 -2.97 -13.79
C GLY A 59 11.59 -3.62 -14.05
N MET A 60 10.69 -3.57 -13.07
CA MET A 60 9.32 -4.10 -13.19
C MET A 60 8.35 -3.10 -13.80
N TRP A 61 8.55 -1.79 -13.60
CA TRP A 61 7.58 -0.78 -14.00
C TRP A 61 7.12 -0.88 -15.47
N PRO A 62 8.01 -1.05 -16.47
CA PRO A 62 7.56 -1.14 -17.87
C PRO A 62 6.61 -2.31 -18.11
N ASP A 63 6.90 -3.49 -17.54
CA ASP A 63 6.08 -4.70 -17.68
C ASP A 63 4.73 -4.55 -16.97
N LEU A 64 4.73 -4.03 -15.74
CA LEU A 64 3.49 -3.76 -14.98
C LEU A 64 2.57 -2.78 -15.72
N ILE A 65 3.14 -1.70 -16.25
CA ILE A 65 2.41 -0.67 -17.00
C ILE A 65 1.87 -1.26 -18.31
N GLN A 66 2.67 -2.05 -19.02
CA GLN A 66 2.27 -2.71 -20.26
C GLN A 66 1.13 -3.70 -20.04
N LYS A 67 1.22 -4.56 -19.02
CA LYS A 67 0.13 -5.47 -18.62
C LYS A 67 -1.14 -4.73 -18.21
N SER A 68 -1.00 -3.54 -17.61
CA SER A 68 -2.15 -2.67 -17.29
C SER A 68 -2.83 -2.14 -18.56
N LYS A 69 -2.05 -1.63 -19.51
CA LYS A 69 -2.55 -1.20 -20.81
C LYS A 69 -3.26 -2.33 -21.55
N GLU A 70 -2.65 -3.51 -21.59
CA GLU A 70 -3.24 -4.71 -22.20
C GLU A 70 -4.49 -5.19 -21.47
N GLY A 71 -4.60 -4.90 -20.17
CA GLY A 71 -5.77 -5.12 -19.36
C GLY A 71 -6.89 -4.11 -19.60
N GLY A 72 -6.68 -3.07 -20.43
CA GLY A 72 -7.67 -2.05 -20.74
C GLY A 72 -7.69 -0.85 -19.79
N ILE A 73 -6.60 -0.64 -19.03
CA ILE A 73 -6.42 0.56 -18.20
C ILE A 73 -6.05 1.76 -19.09
N ASP A 74 -6.68 2.90 -18.84
CA ASP A 74 -6.38 4.19 -19.50
C ASP A 74 -5.39 5.04 -18.70
N ALA A 75 -5.40 4.91 -17.37
CA ALA A 75 -4.63 5.75 -16.47
C ALA A 75 -4.00 4.93 -15.33
N ILE A 76 -2.76 5.27 -14.97
CA ILE A 76 -2.12 4.74 -13.77
C ILE A 76 -2.29 5.74 -12.64
N GLU A 77 -2.78 5.28 -11.50
CA GLU A 77 -2.89 6.06 -10.28
C GLU A 77 -1.72 5.76 -9.35
N THR A 78 -1.13 6.78 -8.72
CA THR A 78 -0.15 6.57 -7.66
C THR A 78 -0.19 7.69 -6.63
N TYR A 79 0.04 7.32 -5.37
CA TYR A 79 0.42 8.27 -4.33
C TYR A 79 1.83 8.79 -4.50
N ILE A 80 2.17 9.90 -3.83
CA ILE A 80 3.54 10.33 -3.55
C ILE A 80 3.90 10.09 -2.07
N PHE A 81 5.01 9.41 -1.81
CA PHE A 81 5.39 8.98 -0.45
C PHE A 81 6.41 9.95 0.17
N TRP A 82 5.94 10.93 0.95
CA TRP A 82 6.78 12.01 1.49
C TRP A 82 7.92 11.50 2.38
N ASP A 83 7.66 10.57 3.28
CA ASP A 83 8.66 9.95 4.15
C ASP A 83 9.86 9.35 3.39
N ARG A 84 9.62 8.80 2.19
CA ARG A 84 10.66 8.25 1.30
C ARG A 84 11.41 9.34 0.55
N HIS A 85 10.71 10.39 0.16
CA HIS A 85 11.31 11.48 -0.60
C HIS A 85 12.04 12.50 0.25
N GLU A 86 11.75 12.60 1.55
CA GLU A 86 12.42 13.50 2.48
C GLU A 86 12.73 12.77 3.80
N PRO A 87 13.58 11.73 3.77
CA PRO A 87 13.90 10.91 4.95
C PRO A 87 14.52 11.73 6.09
N ARG A 88 15.15 12.87 5.77
CA ARG A 88 15.54 13.93 6.69
C ARG A 88 15.09 15.26 6.14
N ARG A 89 14.73 16.20 7.03
CA ARG A 89 14.19 17.50 6.64
C ARG A 89 15.14 18.22 5.66
N ARG A 90 14.62 18.51 4.47
CA ARG A 90 15.25 19.12 3.29
C ARG A 90 16.34 18.31 2.60
N GLU A 91 16.57 17.06 3.00
CA GLU A 91 17.41 16.10 2.28
C GLU A 91 16.51 15.15 1.49
N TYR A 92 16.51 15.29 0.17
CA TYR A 92 15.57 14.57 -0.69
C TYR A 92 16.19 13.38 -1.42
N ASP A 93 15.38 12.32 -1.62
CA ASP A 93 15.74 11.15 -2.44
C ASP A 93 14.66 10.87 -3.50
N PHE A 94 15.07 10.95 -4.76
CA PHE A 94 14.28 10.62 -5.95
C PHE A 94 14.99 9.60 -6.84
N SER A 95 15.78 8.71 -6.25
CA SER A 95 16.57 7.70 -6.96
C SER A 95 15.98 6.30 -6.83
N GLY A 96 16.37 5.39 -7.72
CA GLY A 96 15.97 3.98 -7.67
C GLY A 96 14.44 3.80 -7.64
N ASN A 97 13.92 3.03 -6.68
CA ASN A 97 12.48 2.85 -6.51
C ASN A 97 11.73 4.14 -6.13
N ASN A 98 12.43 5.21 -5.71
CA ASN A 98 11.85 6.51 -5.39
C ASN A 98 11.89 7.48 -6.59
N ASP A 99 12.33 7.04 -7.78
CA ASP A 99 12.33 7.90 -8.98
C ASP A 99 10.93 7.96 -9.61
N PHE A 100 10.04 8.76 -9.00
CA PHE A 100 8.67 8.89 -9.47
C PHE A 100 8.60 9.57 -10.84
N ILE A 101 9.52 10.48 -11.17
CA ILE A 101 9.56 11.13 -12.50
C ILE A 101 9.80 10.09 -13.59
N ARG A 102 10.77 9.19 -13.41
CA ARG A 102 11.00 8.08 -14.34
C ARG A 102 9.77 7.17 -14.43
N PHE A 103 9.11 6.88 -13.32
CA PHE A 103 7.87 6.11 -13.33
C PHE A 103 6.79 6.78 -14.18
N LEU A 104 6.51 8.08 -13.95
CA LEU A 104 5.51 8.84 -14.72
C LEU A 104 5.86 8.92 -16.22
N LYS A 105 7.14 9.11 -16.57
CA LYS A 105 7.62 9.05 -17.96
C LYS A 105 7.45 7.67 -18.58
N THR A 106 7.58 6.60 -17.80
CA THR A 106 7.32 5.23 -18.26
C THR A 106 5.84 5.03 -18.57
N VAL A 107 4.94 5.58 -17.74
CA VAL A 107 3.49 5.59 -18.00
C VAL A 107 3.17 6.36 -19.28
N GLN A 108 3.77 7.55 -19.45
CA GLN A 108 3.62 8.37 -20.66
C GLN A 108 4.11 7.64 -21.92
N ALA A 109 5.27 6.98 -21.84
CA ALA A 109 5.84 6.22 -22.97
C ALA A 109 4.94 5.04 -23.38
N ALA A 110 4.21 4.45 -22.43
CA ALA A 110 3.18 3.45 -22.72
C ALA A 110 1.90 4.07 -23.33
N GLY A 111 1.77 5.39 -23.37
CA GLY A 111 0.58 6.09 -23.88
C GLY A 111 -0.61 6.03 -22.92
N LEU A 112 -0.36 5.88 -21.62
CA LEU A 112 -1.36 5.95 -20.57
C LEU A 112 -1.33 7.33 -19.88
N TYR A 113 -2.47 7.70 -19.30
CA TYR A 113 -2.56 8.88 -18.43
C TYR A 113 -2.10 8.57 -17.01
N VAL A 114 -2.00 9.61 -16.19
CA VAL A 114 -1.66 9.54 -14.77
C VAL A 114 -2.70 10.27 -13.93
N ILE A 115 -3.11 9.63 -12.83
CA ILE A 115 -3.78 10.27 -11.69
C ILE A 115 -2.75 10.38 -10.56
N LEU A 116 -2.29 11.60 -10.27
CA LEU A 116 -1.22 11.84 -9.32
C LEU A 116 -1.77 12.25 -7.94
N ARG A 117 -1.78 11.32 -6.99
CA ARG A 117 -2.30 11.58 -5.64
C ARG A 117 -1.18 12.09 -4.74
N ILE A 118 -0.98 13.40 -4.71
CA ILE A 118 0.18 14.01 -4.05
C ILE A 118 0.09 13.87 -2.52
N GLY A 119 -1.11 13.89 -1.95
CA GLY A 119 -1.32 13.80 -0.50
C GLY A 119 -1.09 15.15 0.19
N PRO A 120 -0.09 15.32 1.09
CA PRO A 120 1.02 14.38 1.34
C PRO A 120 0.75 13.37 2.45
N TYR A 121 -0.37 13.49 3.18
CA TYR A 121 -0.95 12.34 3.86
C TYR A 121 -1.57 11.41 2.81
N VAL A 122 -1.20 10.13 2.83
CA VAL A 122 -1.63 9.16 1.82
C VAL A 122 -2.33 7.94 2.40
N CYS A 123 -2.33 7.75 3.73
CA CYS A 123 -2.75 6.50 4.38
C CYS A 123 -2.00 5.29 3.81
N ALA A 124 -2.54 4.69 2.74
CA ALA A 124 -1.95 3.69 1.85
C ALA A 124 -1.44 2.40 2.52
N GLU A 125 -1.87 2.12 3.74
CA GLU A 125 -1.24 1.13 4.64
C GLU A 125 0.28 1.35 4.74
N TRP A 126 0.67 2.62 4.63
CA TRP A 126 2.04 3.08 4.55
C TRP A 126 2.45 3.67 5.89
N ASN A 127 3.70 3.42 6.28
CA ASN A 127 4.28 3.79 7.55
C ASN A 127 4.02 5.27 7.84
N TYR A 128 3.39 5.54 8.98
CA TYR A 128 3.06 6.89 9.42
C TYR A 128 2.20 7.71 8.43
N GLY A 129 1.40 7.01 7.60
CA GLY A 129 0.52 7.62 6.60
C GLY A 129 1.26 8.34 5.48
N GLY A 130 2.56 8.05 5.30
CA GLY A 130 3.45 8.73 4.37
C GLY A 130 4.16 9.96 4.93
N PHE A 131 3.90 10.36 6.18
CA PHE A 131 4.62 11.49 6.79
C PHE A 131 6.03 11.09 7.20
N PRO A 132 7.03 11.97 6.97
CA PRO A 132 8.36 11.74 7.53
C PRO A 132 8.34 11.89 9.06
N MET A 133 9.00 10.97 9.76
CA MET A 133 8.97 10.95 11.22
C MET A 133 9.58 12.20 11.87
N TRP A 134 10.50 12.90 11.20
CA TRP A 134 11.07 14.14 11.73
C TRP A 134 10.02 15.25 11.89
N LEU A 135 8.90 15.21 11.16
CA LEU A 135 7.83 16.20 11.24
C LEU A 135 7.18 16.20 12.63
N HIS A 136 7.02 15.03 13.24
CA HIS A 136 6.42 14.85 14.57
C HIS A 136 7.21 15.56 15.69
N ASN A 137 8.51 15.75 15.52
CA ASN A 137 9.36 16.36 16.53
C ASN A 137 9.51 17.88 16.34
N LEU A 138 8.82 18.49 15.37
CA LEU A 138 8.85 19.94 15.21
C LEU A 138 8.11 20.64 16.35
N PRO A 139 8.69 21.70 16.96
CA PRO A 139 8.01 22.47 17.99
C PRO A 139 6.66 23.01 17.52
N GLY A 140 5.60 22.74 18.29
CA GLY A 140 4.24 23.23 18.01
C GLY A 140 3.50 22.52 16.86
N ILE A 141 4.04 21.41 16.32
CA ILE A 141 3.40 20.66 15.24
C ILE A 141 2.08 20.03 15.70
N GLN A 142 1.07 20.11 14.83
CA GLN A 142 -0.14 19.30 14.89
C GLN A 142 -0.50 18.89 13.46
N LEU A 143 -0.55 17.58 13.19
CA LEU A 143 -0.77 17.10 11.82
C LEU A 143 -2.24 17.19 11.42
N ARG A 144 -2.48 17.47 10.13
CA ARG A 144 -3.81 17.45 9.49
C ARG A 144 -4.83 18.36 10.16
N THR A 145 -4.39 19.52 10.64
CA THR A 145 -5.25 20.54 11.24
C THR A 145 -4.76 21.94 10.85
N ASP A 146 -5.50 22.98 11.24
CA ASP A 146 -5.14 24.38 10.98
C ASP A 146 -3.97 24.83 11.88
N ASN A 147 -2.79 24.29 11.57
CA ASN A 147 -1.55 24.51 12.29
C ASN A 147 -0.50 25.06 11.32
N GLN A 148 0.04 26.24 11.60
CA GLN A 148 0.93 26.92 10.65
C GLN A 148 2.20 26.11 10.34
N VAL A 149 2.81 25.47 11.34
CA VAL A 149 4.01 24.64 11.15
C VAL A 149 3.72 23.50 10.18
N TYR A 150 2.60 22.80 10.36
CA TYR A 150 2.20 21.72 9.46
C TYR A 150 1.88 22.23 8.05
N LYS A 151 1.12 23.32 7.93
CA LYS A 151 0.75 23.94 6.65
C LYS A 151 1.99 24.35 5.84
N ASP A 152 2.98 24.96 6.48
CA ASP A 152 4.22 25.39 5.82
C ASP A 152 5.02 24.19 5.28
N GLU A 153 5.11 23.11 6.06
CA GLU A 153 5.80 21.88 5.64
C GLU A 153 5.06 21.14 4.51
N MET A 154 3.73 20.99 4.64
CA MET A 154 2.87 20.40 3.61
C MET A 154 2.95 21.18 2.29
N GLN A 155 2.90 22.52 2.35
CA GLN A 155 3.01 23.38 1.18
C GLN A 155 4.40 23.27 0.55
N THR A 156 5.46 23.26 1.36
CA THR A 156 6.84 23.13 0.86
C THR A 156 7.01 21.85 0.05
N PHE A 157 6.60 20.71 0.61
CA PHE A 157 6.73 19.43 -0.07
C PHE A 157 5.82 19.33 -1.30
N THR A 158 4.54 19.73 -1.18
CA THR A 158 3.58 19.73 -2.31
C THR A 158 4.09 20.58 -3.47
N THR A 159 4.56 21.80 -3.18
CA THR A 159 5.10 22.72 -4.19
C THR A 159 6.33 22.13 -4.87
N LYS A 160 7.21 21.44 -4.11
CA LYS A 160 8.36 20.76 -4.67
C LYS A 160 7.96 19.69 -5.69
N ILE A 161 7.03 18.81 -5.33
CA ILE A 161 6.54 17.74 -6.23
C ILE A 161 5.90 18.34 -7.49
N VAL A 162 5.06 19.37 -7.33
CA VAL A 162 4.45 20.06 -8.46
C VAL A 162 5.52 20.70 -9.37
N ASN A 163 6.52 21.38 -8.81
CA ASN A 163 7.57 22.01 -9.60
C ASN A 163 8.39 20.99 -10.38
N MET A 164 8.75 19.86 -9.76
CA MET A 164 9.43 18.76 -10.48
C MET A 164 8.59 18.24 -11.65
N CYS A 165 7.27 18.05 -11.45
CA CYS A 165 6.38 17.67 -12.54
C CYS A 165 6.31 18.74 -13.65
N LYS A 166 6.27 20.03 -13.30
CA LYS A 166 6.23 21.13 -14.28
C LYS A 166 7.51 21.28 -15.07
N GLU A 167 8.66 21.18 -14.41
CA GLU A 167 9.99 21.21 -15.02
C GLU A 167 10.12 20.11 -16.07
N GLU A 168 9.57 18.93 -15.76
CA GLU A 168 9.54 17.77 -16.65
C GLU A 168 8.31 17.73 -17.59
N LYS A 169 7.50 18.79 -17.60
CA LYS A 169 6.31 18.96 -18.45
C LYS A 169 5.31 17.79 -18.36
N LEU A 170 5.11 17.27 -17.16
CA LEU A 170 4.31 16.06 -16.92
C LEU A 170 2.81 16.33 -16.77
N PHE A 171 2.36 17.59 -16.60
CA PHE A 171 0.93 17.90 -16.64
C PHE A 171 0.40 17.89 -18.07
N ALA A 172 -0.82 17.39 -18.28
CA ALA A 172 -1.43 17.24 -19.60
C ALA A 172 -1.39 18.52 -20.48
N PRO A 173 -1.67 19.73 -19.96
CA PRO A 173 -1.54 20.96 -20.74
C PRO A 173 -0.11 21.28 -21.21
N GLN A 174 0.90 20.64 -20.61
CA GLN A 174 2.31 20.76 -20.99
C GLN A 174 2.77 19.64 -21.95
N GLY A 175 1.85 18.73 -22.32
CA GLY A 175 2.12 17.55 -23.14
C GLY A 175 2.43 16.28 -22.34
N GLY A 176 2.25 16.30 -21.01
CA GLY A 176 2.52 15.18 -20.11
C GLY A 176 1.33 14.26 -19.86
N PRO A 177 1.49 13.18 -19.08
CA PRO A 177 0.42 12.20 -18.85
C PRO A 177 -0.54 12.58 -17.72
N ILE A 178 -0.21 13.53 -16.82
CA ILE A 178 -1.01 13.79 -15.62
C ILE A 178 -2.30 14.54 -15.99
N ILE A 179 -3.44 13.87 -15.83
CA ILE A 179 -4.79 14.41 -16.13
C ILE A 179 -5.59 14.80 -14.88
N LEU A 180 -5.15 14.36 -13.71
CA LEU A 180 -5.86 14.57 -12.45
C LEU A 180 -4.84 14.57 -11.30
N ALA A 181 -5.03 15.44 -10.31
CA ALA A 181 -4.22 15.44 -9.10
C ALA A 181 -5.08 15.41 -7.83
N GLN A 182 -4.58 14.83 -6.74
CA GLN A 182 -5.26 14.83 -5.44
C GLN A 182 -4.43 15.54 -4.38
N ILE A 183 -5.12 16.34 -3.55
CA ILE A 183 -4.59 16.89 -2.31
C ILE A 183 -5.33 16.28 -1.12
N GLU A 184 -4.62 16.05 -0.02
CA GLU A 184 -5.08 15.24 1.13
C GLU A 184 -5.48 13.81 0.72
N ASN A 185 -5.91 13.02 1.70
CA ASN A 185 -6.49 11.71 1.55
C ASN A 185 -7.49 11.43 2.67
N GLU A 186 -8.76 11.24 2.32
CA GLU A 186 -9.83 10.82 3.23
C GLU A 186 -9.98 11.65 4.50
N TYR A 187 -9.68 12.95 4.44
CA TYR A 187 -9.79 13.82 5.61
C TYR A 187 -11.22 13.93 6.14
N GLY A 188 -12.22 13.92 5.26
CA GLY A 188 -13.64 13.94 5.64
C GLY A 188 -14.10 12.72 6.46
N ASN A 189 -13.31 11.65 6.54
CA ASN A 189 -13.59 10.53 7.47
C ASN A 189 -13.26 10.88 8.93
N VAL A 190 -12.37 11.86 9.17
CA VAL A 190 -11.83 12.19 10.49
C VAL A 190 -12.03 13.66 10.89
N ASP A 191 -12.49 14.51 9.98
CA ASP A 191 -12.56 15.96 10.14
C ASP A 191 -13.37 16.40 11.38
N VAL A 192 -14.42 15.66 11.72
CA VAL A 192 -15.27 15.90 12.90
C VAL A 192 -14.46 15.94 14.20
N HIS A 193 -13.40 15.14 14.31
CA HIS A 193 -12.56 15.08 15.50
C HIS A 193 -11.63 16.29 15.65
N TYR A 194 -11.32 16.98 14.55
CA TYR A 194 -10.54 18.21 14.55
C TYR A 194 -11.38 19.46 14.83
N GLY A 195 -12.71 19.31 14.94
CA GLY A 195 -13.62 20.37 15.35
C GLY A 195 -13.55 21.62 14.45
N ALA A 196 -13.57 22.80 15.06
CA ALA A 196 -13.60 24.06 14.33
C ALA A 196 -12.36 24.31 13.44
N ALA A 197 -11.23 23.66 13.72
CA ALA A 197 -10.00 23.79 12.94
C ALA A 197 -10.04 23.04 11.60
N ALA A 198 -10.95 22.06 11.45
CA ALA A 198 -11.04 21.23 10.25
C ALA A 198 -11.41 22.03 8.99
N LYS A 199 -12.37 22.95 9.11
CA LYS A 199 -12.86 23.73 7.96
C LYS A 199 -11.82 24.73 7.44
N PRO A 200 -11.17 25.56 8.28
CA PRO A 200 -10.06 26.41 7.83
C PRO A 200 -8.92 25.62 7.19
N TYR A 201 -8.56 24.46 7.77
CA TYR A 201 -7.52 23.60 7.20
C TYR A 201 -7.88 23.08 5.81
N ILE A 202 -9.08 22.53 5.62
CA ILE A 202 -9.44 21.93 4.34
C ILE A 202 -9.65 23.00 3.25
N ASP A 203 -10.14 24.19 3.62
CA ASP A 203 -10.20 25.35 2.74
C ASP A 203 -8.80 25.80 2.33
N TRP A 204 -7.88 25.89 3.29
CA TRP A 204 -6.48 26.22 3.02
C TRP A 204 -5.83 25.18 2.10
N ALA A 205 -6.01 23.88 2.35
CA ALA A 205 -5.41 22.81 1.55
C ALA A 205 -5.91 22.88 0.10
N ALA A 206 -7.21 23.13 -0.09
CA ALA A 206 -7.79 23.32 -1.41
C ALA A 206 -7.25 24.57 -2.13
N ASN A 207 -7.16 25.70 -1.42
CA ASN A 207 -6.62 26.94 -1.97
C ASN A 207 -5.12 26.81 -2.30
N MET A 208 -4.34 26.16 -1.43
CA MET A 208 -2.92 25.91 -1.63
C MET A 208 -2.72 25.06 -2.88
N ALA A 209 -3.46 23.95 -3.04
CA ALA A 209 -3.37 23.09 -4.21
C ALA A 209 -3.79 23.80 -5.51
N THR A 210 -4.90 24.54 -5.50
CA THR A 210 -5.36 25.26 -6.71
C THR A 210 -4.41 26.39 -7.10
N SER A 211 -3.80 27.10 -6.13
CA SER A 211 -2.79 28.13 -6.39
C SER A 211 -1.52 27.62 -7.08
N GLN A 212 -1.28 26.31 -7.03
CA GLN A 212 -0.20 25.67 -7.78
C GLN A 212 -0.40 25.75 -9.29
N ASN A 213 -1.60 26.09 -9.81
CA ASN A 213 -1.85 26.32 -11.23
C ASN A 213 -1.29 25.22 -12.16
N ILE A 214 -1.68 23.96 -11.88
CA ILE A 214 -1.20 22.79 -12.62
C ILE A 214 -1.95 22.55 -13.95
N GLY A 215 -3.05 23.29 -14.18
CA GLY A 215 -3.82 23.24 -15.43
C GLY A 215 -4.71 22.01 -15.62
N VAL A 216 -4.78 21.12 -14.63
CA VAL A 216 -5.70 19.96 -14.60
C VAL A 216 -6.57 20.00 -13.34
N PRO A 217 -7.72 19.29 -13.32
CA PRO A 217 -8.60 19.27 -12.15
C PRO A 217 -7.91 18.67 -10.91
N TRP A 218 -8.36 19.14 -9.75
CA TRP A 218 -7.97 18.61 -8.45
C TRP A 218 -9.13 17.87 -7.80
N VAL A 219 -8.81 16.79 -7.09
CA VAL A 219 -9.77 15.97 -6.36
C VAL A 219 -9.44 15.84 -4.88
N MET A 220 -10.44 15.44 -4.09
CA MET A 220 -10.31 15.04 -2.69
C MET A 220 -11.21 13.84 -2.41
N CYS A 221 -10.63 12.70 -2.06
CA CYS A 221 -11.40 11.49 -1.76
C CYS A 221 -12.03 11.53 -0.36
N GLN A 222 -13.23 10.96 -0.23
CA GLN A 222 -14.04 10.94 1.00
C GLN A 222 -14.23 12.32 1.65
N GLN A 223 -14.22 13.40 0.85
CA GLN A 223 -14.38 14.77 1.34
C GLN A 223 -15.77 15.32 0.99
N LYS A 224 -16.80 14.97 1.77
CA LYS A 224 -18.19 15.37 1.50
C LYS A 224 -18.37 16.88 1.28
N ASN A 225 -17.63 17.70 2.01
CA ASN A 225 -17.65 19.17 1.96
C ASN A 225 -16.44 19.77 1.20
N ALA A 226 -15.86 19.04 0.23
CA ALA A 226 -14.73 19.53 -0.56
C ALA A 226 -14.96 20.96 -1.09
N PRO A 227 -14.05 21.92 -0.81
CA PRO A 227 -14.19 23.30 -1.26
C PRO A 227 -14.11 23.40 -2.79
N GLN A 228 -14.92 24.25 -3.42
CA GLN A 228 -14.82 24.47 -4.85
C GLN A 228 -13.48 25.14 -5.21
N PRO A 229 -12.84 24.77 -6.34
CA PRO A 229 -13.33 23.91 -7.43
C PRO A 229 -13.00 22.42 -7.29
N MET A 230 -12.67 21.92 -6.09
CA MET A 230 -12.33 20.51 -5.88
C MET A 230 -13.50 19.58 -6.20
N ILE A 231 -13.19 18.47 -6.88
CA ILE A 231 -14.12 17.37 -7.10
C ILE A 231 -13.98 16.40 -5.93
N ASN A 232 -15.05 16.17 -5.17
CA ASN A 232 -15.04 15.11 -4.17
C ASN A 232 -15.26 13.74 -4.82
N THR A 233 -14.56 12.73 -4.35
CA THR A 233 -14.61 11.37 -4.90
C THR A 233 -14.95 10.34 -3.83
N CYS A 234 -15.31 9.13 -4.26
CA CYS A 234 -15.64 8.01 -3.38
C CYS A 234 -14.52 6.97 -3.36
N ASN A 235 -14.35 6.30 -2.22
CA ASN A 235 -13.52 5.12 -2.02
C ASN A 235 -14.38 4.00 -1.42
N GLY A 236 -14.08 2.74 -1.71
CA GLY A 236 -14.82 1.62 -1.13
C GLY A 236 -14.84 0.37 -1.99
N PHE A 237 -15.56 -0.66 -1.55
CA PHE A 237 -15.89 -1.81 -2.40
C PHE A 237 -16.97 -1.47 -3.44
N TYR A 238 -17.86 -0.53 -3.13
CA TYR A 238 -18.97 -0.10 -3.98
C TYR A 238 -19.16 1.41 -3.84
N CYS A 239 -19.19 2.13 -4.96
CA CYS A 239 -19.47 3.57 -5.02
C CYS A 239 -20.59 3.90 -6.01
N ASP A 240 -21.41 2.92 -6.39
CA ASP A 240 -22.50 3.09 -7.36
C ASP A 240 -23.62 4.01 -6.84
N GLN A 241 -23.75 4.20 -5.52
CA GLN A 241 -24.69 5.14 -4.89
C GLN A 241 -24.09 6.51 -4.55
N PHE A 242 -22.79 6.70 -4.73
CA PHE A 242 -22.14 7.98 -4.45
C PHE A 242 -22.66 9.08 -5.39
N THR A 243 -22.82 10.28 -4.84
CA THR A 243 -23.15 11.50 -5.58
C THR A 243 -22.17 12.62 -5.20
N PRO A 244 -21.53 13.30 -6.17
CA PRO A 244 -20.68 14.45 -5.91
C PRO A 244 -21.41 15.57 -5.16
N ASN A 245 -20.68 16.35 -4.38
CA ASN A 245 -21.23 17.45 -3.58
C ASN A 245 -21.60 18.68 -4.41
N ASN A 246 -21.13 18.75 -5.66
CA ASN A 246 -21.44 19.81 -6.61
C ASN A 246 -22.09 19.20 -7.87
N PRO A 247 -23.28 19.67 -8.29
CA PRO A 247 -23.96 19.16 -9.48
C PRO A 247 -23.20 19.39 -10.80
N LYS A 248 -22.14 20.21 -10.81
CA LYS A 248 -21.25 20.41 -11.96
C LYS A 248 -20.04 19.47 -11.97
N SER A 249 -19.85 18.68 -10.91
CA SER A 249 -18.74 17.75 -10.79
C SER A 249 -19.14 16.36 -11.27
N PRO A 250 -18.27 15.66 -12.01
CA PRO A 250 -18.53 14.29 -12.44
C PRO A 250 -18.41 13.30 -11.27
N LYS A 251 -19.09 12.16 -11.39
CA LYS A 251 -19.03 11.06 -10.42
C LYS A 251 -17.76 10.22 -10.61
N MET A 252 -16.86 10.27 -9.64
CA MET A 252 -15.57 9.58 -9.66
C MET A 252 -15.35 8.68 -8.44
N TRP A 253 -14.73 7.52 -8.69
CA TRP A 253 -14.39 6.48 -7.71
C TRP A 253 -12.88 6.25 -7.75
N THR A 254 -12.17 6.84 -6.78
CA THR A 254 -10.70 6.85 -6.73
C THR A 254 -10.10 5.59 -6.10
N GLU A 255 -10.88 4.82 -5.34
CA GLU A 255 -10.41 3.53 -4.82
C GLU A 255 -11.49 2.45 -4.83
N ASN A 256 -11.51 1.65 -5.89
CA ASN A 256 -12.23 0.38 -5.94
C ASN A 256 -11.36 -0.70 -5.31
N TRP A 257 -11.63 -1.07 -4.06
CA TRP A 257 -10.82 -2.01 -3.31
C TRP A 257 -10.84 -3.41 -3.91
N THR A 258 -9.79 -3.82 -4.62
CA THR A 258 -9.76 -5.11 -5.34
C THR A 258 -9.64 -6.34 -4.44
N GLY A 259 -9.41 -6.11 -3.16
CA GLY A 259 -9.21 -7.05 -2.07
C GLY A 259 -8.99 -6.25 -0.80
N TRP A 260 -8.02 -6.66 0.03
CA TRP A 260 -7.66 -5.93 1.25
C TRP A 260 -6.18 -6.12 1.58
N PHE A 261 -5.62 -5.27 2.44
CA PHE A 261 -4.27 -5.45 2.95
C PHE A 261 -4.19 -6.60 3.96
N LYS A 262 -2.99 -7.16 4.14
CA LYS A 262 -2.74 -8.23 5.11
C LYS A 262 -1.96 -7.70 6.32
N ALA A 263 -2.40 -8.10 7.50
CA ALA A 263 -1.70 -7.84 8.77
C ALA A 263 -0.97 -9.10 9.27
N TRP A 264 0.11 -8.91 10.04
CA TRP A 264 0.80 -10.01 10.71
C TRP A 264 -0.15 -10.74 11.67
N GLY A 265 -0.22 -12.08 11.55
CA GLY A 265 -1.20 -12.89 12.27
C GLY A 265 -2.63 -12.86 11.71
N GLY A 266 -2.87 -12.13 10.62
CA GLY A 266 -4.15 -12.09 9.91
C GLY A 266 -4.22 -13.10 8.76
N ALA A 267 -5.44 -13.49 8.39
CA ALA A 267 -5.72 -14.32 7.23
C ALA A 267 -5.40 -13.60 5.90
N ASP A 268 -5.39 -14.34 4.80
CA ASP A 268 -5.27 -13.78 3.44
C ASP A 268 -6.64 -13.30 2.94
N PRO A 269 -6.88 -11.98 2.84
CA PRO A 269 -8.16 -11.48 2.35
C PRO A 269 -8.27 -11.67 0.84
N HIS A 270 -9.49 -11.97 0.38
CA HIS A 270 -9.78 -12.21 -1.03
C HIS A 270 -11.09 -11.51 -1.43
N ARG A 271 -11.15 -11.02 -2.66
CA ARG A 271 -12.36 -10.50 -3.30
C ARG A 271 -12.44 -11.09 -4.70
N THR A 272 -13.56 -11.71 -5.03
CA THR A 272 -13.72 -12.46 -6.29
C THR A 272 -13.73 -11.53 -7.52
N ALA A 273 -13.44 -12.07 -8.69
CA ALA A 273 -13.42 -11.30 -9.94
C ALA A 273 -14.82 -10.77 -10.30
N GLU A 274 -15.83 -11.59 -10.03
CA GLU A 274 -17.24 -11.38 -10.31
C GLU A 274 -17.80 -10.19 -9.53
N ASP A 275 -17.46 -10.09 -8.23
CA ASP A 275 -17.91 -8.98 -7.39
C ASP A 275 -17.22 -7.67 -7.78
N VAL A 276 -15.92 -7.69 -8.08
CA VAL A 276 -15.22 -6.50 -8.60
C VAL A 276 -15.89 -6.03 -9.90
N ALA A 277 -16.14 -6.95 -10.83
CA ALA A 277 -16.80 -6.64 -12.09
C ALA A 277 -18.23 -6.11 -11.88
N PHE A 278 -19.00 -6.70 -10.95
CA PHE A 278 -20.33 -6.24 -10.56
C PHE A 278 -20.29 -4.80 -10.08
N ALA A 279 -19.39 -4.47 -9.14
CA ALA A 279 -19.28 -3.14 -8.59
C ALA A 279 -18.91 -2.09 -9.64
N VAL A 280 -17.99 -2.42 -10.56
CA VAL A 280 -17.59 -1.54 -11.67
C VAL A 280 -18.74 -1.34 -12.66
N ALA A 281 -19.40 -2.42 -13.10
CA ALA A 281 -20.53 -2.32 -14.02
C ALA A 281 -21.69 -1.50 -13.43
N ARG A 282 -22.00 -1.70 -12.14
CA ARG A 282 -22.97 -0.90 -11.38
C ARG A 282 -22.60 0.57 -11.30
N PHE A 283 -21.32 0.87 -11.07
CA PHE A 283 -20.84 2.25 -11.00
C PHE A 283 -21.06 2.99 -12.33
N PHE A 284 -20.67 2.39 -13.46
CA PHE A 284 -20.89 2.98 -14.79
C PHE A 284 -22.37 3.00 -15.19
N GLN A 285 -23.15 1.97 -14.83
CA GLN A 285 -24.61 1.94 -14.98
C GLN A 285 -25.31 3.15 -14.32
N ASN A 286 -24.74 3.66 -13.22
CA ASN A 286 -25.27 4.76 -12.42
C ASN A 286 -24.49 6.08 -12.66
N GLY A 287 -24.04 6.30 -13.90
CA GLY A 287 -23.44 7.56 -14.36
C GLY A 287 -22.03 7.85 -13.83
N GLY A 288 -21.32 6.84 -13.33
CA GLY A 288 -19.90 6.95 -13.01
C GLY A 288 -19.05 7.18 -14.27
N VAL A 289 -17.97 7.94 -14.16
CA VAL A 289 -17.11 8.25 -15.32
C VAL A 289 -15.62 8.01 -15.10
N LEU A 290 -15.19 7.86 -13.85
CA LEU A 290 -13.83 7.48 -13.52
C LEU A 290 -13.88 6.47 -12.40
N GLN A 291 -13.26 5.31 -12.61
CA GLN A 291 -13.07 4.30 -11.57
C GLN A 291 -11.59 3.89 -11.56
N SER A 292 -11.01 3.73 -10.37
CA SER A 292 -9.62 3.32 -10.19
C SER A 292 -9.53 2.09 -9.32
N TYR A 293 -8.84 1.03 -9.78
CA TYR A 293 -8.60 -0.18 -8.99
C TYR A 293 -7.54 0.07 -7.92
N TYR A 294 -7.91 -0.01 -6.65
CA TYR A 294 -6.98 0.04 -5.52
C TYR A 294 -6.88 -1.37 -4.93
N MET A 295 -5.91 -2.21 -5.29
CA MET A 295 -4.75 -1.97 -6.16
C MET A 295 -4.91 -2.66 -7.51
N TYR A 296 -4.31 -2.11 -8.57
CA TYR A 296 -4.13 -2.85 -9.83
C TYR A 296 -2.87 -3.71 -9.79
N HIS A 297 -1.79 -3.17 -9.22
CA HIS A 297 -0.64 -3.92 -8.71
C HIS A 297 -0.32 -3.41 -7.31
N GLY A 298 -0.43 -4.30 -6.32
CA GLY A 298 -0.15 -3.94 -4.93
C GLY A 298 1.34 -3.95 -4.59
N GLY A 299 2.05 -5.03 -4.95
CA GLY A 299 3.50 -5.14 -4.82
C GLY A 299 3.99 -5.47 -3.40
N THR A 300 5.17 -4.97 -3.04
CA THR A 300 5.87 -5.30 -1.79
C THR A 300 6.21 -4.05 -0.97
N ASN A 301 5.95 -4.09 0.33
CA ASN A 301 6.47 -3.15 1.30
C ASN A 301 7.95 -3.43 1.61
N PHE A 302 8.84 -3.04 0.70
CA PHE A 302 10.30 -3.19 0.86
C PHE A 302 10.84 -2.41 2.06
N GLY A 303 11.97 -2.86 2.62
CA GLY A 303 12.57 -2.19 3.76
C GLY A 303 11.69 -2.15 5.01
N ARG A 304 11.87 -1.10 5.81
CA ARG A 304 11.20 -0.96 7.12
C ARG A 304 10.27 0.25 7.23
N THR A 305 10.36 1.22 6.33
CA THR A 305 9.55 2.46 6.33
C THR A 305 8.45 2.39 5.27
N SER A 306 7.88 1.21 5.02
CA SER A 306 6.82 1.04 4.02
C SER A 306 5.53 0.58 4.65
N GLY A 307 5.34 -0.70 5.02
CA GLY A 307 4.08 -1.12 5.65
C GLY A 307 3.99 -0.72 7.13
N GLY A 308 2.83 -0.23 7.59
CA GLY A 308 2.59 0.00 9.03
C GLY A 308 1.17 0.43 9.39
N PRO A 309 0.74 0.22 10.67
CA PRO A 309 1.34 -0.68 11.65
C PRO A 309 0.87 -2.12 11.38
N TYR A 310 1.72 -3.10 11.69
CA TYR A 310 1.43 -4.54 11.52
C TYR A 310 1.10 -5.01 10.10
N ILE A 311 1.19 -4.15 9.10
CA ILE A 311 1.06 -4.54 7.69
C ILE A 311 2.23 -5.45 7.31
N VAL A 312 1.91 -6.56 6.64
CA VAL A 312 2.94 -7.52 6.22
C VAL A 312 3.80 -6.95 5.08
N THR A 313 4.92 -7.61 4.80
CA THR A 313 5.80 -7.19 3.70
C THR A 313 5.14 -7.36 2.33
N SER A 314 4.33 -8.40 2.13
CA SER A 314 3.49 -8.48 0.94
C SER A 314 2.38 -7.42 0.97
N TYR A 315 2.18 -6.70 -0.13
CA TYR A 315 1.03 -5.83 -0.34
C TYR A 315 0.25 -6.29 -1.57
N ASP A 316 0.15 -7.61 -1.80
CA ASP A 316 -0.53 -8.22 -2.96
C ASP A 316 -1.94 -7.66 -3.21
N TYR A 317 -2.70 -7.42 -2.13
CA TYR A 317 -4.05 -6.84 -2.16
C TYR A 317 -5.10 -7.66 -2.94
N ASN A 318 -4.76 -8.90 -3.31
CA ASN A 318 -5.51 -9.69 -4.29
C ASN A 318 -5.75 -8.93 -5.60
N ALA A 319 -4.77 -8.12 -5.99
CA ALA A 319 -4.84 -7.25 -7.17
C ALA A 319 -4.87 -8.06 -8.48
N PRO A 320 -5.36 -7.47 -9.60
CA PRO A 320 -5.28 -8.04 -10.94
C PRO A 320 -3.86 -8.43 -11.37
N LEU A 321 -2.84 -7.67 -10.94
CA LEU A 321 -1.44 -8.06 -11.02
C LEU A 321 -0.95 -8.41 -9.61
N ASP A 322 -0.49 -9.65 -9.41
CA ASP A 322 -0.05 -10.13 -8.09
C ASP A 322 1.19 -9.37 -7.58
N GLU A 323 1.61 -9.65 -6.34
CA GLU A 323 2.81 -9.08 -5.71
C GLU A 323 4.05 -9.11 -6.63
N TYR A 324 4.17 -10.12 -7.48
CA TYR A 324 5.32 -10.38 -8.33
C TYR A 324 5.14 -9.89 -9.78
N GLY A 325 3.98 -9.31 -10.11
CA GLY A 325 3.65 -8.80 -11.44
C GLY A 325 3.05 -9.84 -12.40
N ASN A 326 2.65 -11.03 -11.91
CA ASN A 326 1.94 -12.00 -12.74
C ASN A 326 0.47 -11.61 -12.91
N LEU A 327 -0.16 -12.13 -13.96
CA LEU A 327 -1.60 -11.97 -14.18
C LEU A 327 -2.36 -12.84 -13.17
N ASN A 328 -3.10 -12.22 -12.25
CA ASN A 328 -3.97 -12.92 -11.32
C ASN A 328 -5.27 -13.32 -12.03
N GLN A 329 -5.30 -14.53 -12.57
CA GLN A 329 -6.47 -15.07 -13.27
C GLN A 329 -7.42 -15.81 -12.32
N PRO A 330 -8.74 -15.65 -12.49
CA PRO A 330 -9.41 -15.07 -13.66
C PRO A 330 -9.63 -13.54 -13.57
N LYS A 331 -9.26 -12.90 -12.47
CA LYS A 331 -9.60 -11.49 -12.19
C LYS A 331 -9.11 -10.54 -13.28
N TRP A 332 -7.83 -10.62 -13.66
CA TRP A 332 -7.29 -9.73 -14.70
C TRP A 332 -8.02 -9.88 -16.03
N GLY A 333 -8.22 -11.11 -16.51
CA GLY A 333 -8.86 -11.36 -17.80
C GLY A 333 -10.36 -11.04 -17.81
N HIS A 334 -11.06 -11.31 -16.71
CA HIS A 334 -12.48 -10.97 -16.55
C HIS A 334 -12.69 -9.46 -16.59
N LEU A 335 -11.88 -8.70 -15.86
CA LEU A 335 -11.93 -7.23 -15.88
C LEU A 335 -11.52 -6.67 -17.24
N LYS A 336 -10.52 -7.24 -17.92
CA LYS A 336 -10.17 -6.86 -19.30
C LYS A 336 -11.35 -6.97 -20.26
N GLN A 337 -12.16 -8.04 -20.16
CA GLN A 337 -13.36 -8.20 -20.98
C GLN A 337 -14.42 -7.14 -20.65
N LEU A 338 -14.64 -6.84 -19.37
CA LEU A 338 -15.52 -5.73 -18.94
C LEU A 338 -15.06 -4.39 -19.51
N HIS A 339 -13.76 -4.08 -19.43
CA HIS A 339 -13.20 -2.82 -19.93
C HIS A 339 -13.44 -2.67 -21.44
N ALA A 340 -13.17 -3.72 -22.22
CA ALA A 340 -13.42 -3.70 -23.66
C ALA A 340 -14.88 -3.37 -24.01
N VAL A 341 -15.83 -3.95 -23.26
CA VAL A 341 -17.26 -3.67 -23.43
C VAL A 341 -17.62 -2.23 -23.04
N LEU A 342 -17.17 -1.75 -21.89
CA LEU A 342 -17.40 -0.37 -21.46
C LEU A 342 -16.83 0.64 -22.47
N LYS A 343 -15.63 0.38 -22.99
CA LYS A 343 -14.99 1.22 -24.01
C LYS A 343 -15.71 1.20 -25.34
N SER A 344 -16.21 0.05 -25.77
CA SER A 344 -17.03 -0.02 -26.99
C SER A 344 -18.32 0.82 -26.88
N SER A 345 -18.80 1.05 -25.66
CA SER A 345 -20.02 1.82 -25.36
C SER A 345 -19.76 3.24 -24.83
N GLU A 346 -18.50 3.68 -24.77
CA GLU A 346 -18.07 4.93 -24.13
C GLU A 346 -18.86 6.14 -24.65
N LYS A 347 -18.94 6.31 -25.98
CA LYS A 347 -19.64 7.44 -26.60
C LYS A 347 -21.13 7.49 -26.23
N ILE A 348 -21.78 6.34 -26.06
CA ILE A 348 -23.20 6.27 -25.70
C ILE A 348 -23.37 6.66 -24.23
N ILE A 349 -22.52 6.10 -23.35
CA ILE A 349 -22.56 6.35 -21.90
C ILE A 349 -22.28 7.82 -21.58
N THR A 350 -21.32 8.46 -22.26
CA THR A 350 -20.92 9.84 -21.97
C THR A 350 -21.84 10.91 -22.57
N ASN A 351 -22.61 10.58 -23.60
CA ASN A 351 -23.48 11.55 -24.31
C ASN A 351 -24.98 11.38 -24.01
N ALA A 352 -25.36 10.35 -23.25
CA ALA A 352 -26.74 10.09 -22.87
C ALA A 352 -26.93 10.04 -21.36
N LYS A 353 -28.12 10.42 -20.89
CA LYS A 353 -28.58 10.07 -19.55
C LYS A 353 -29.30 8.73 -19.62
N SER A 354 -29.06 7.87 -18.63
CA SER A 354 -29.77 6.58 -18.53
C SER A 354 -31.24 6.78 -18.14
N ASN A 355 -32.13 6.08 -18.84
CA ASN A 355 -33.51 5.86 -18.38
C ASN A 355 -33.56 4.52 -17.64
N VAL A 356 -34.00 4.54 -16.37
CA VAL A 356 -34.03 3.36 -15.51
C VAL A 356 -35.44 2.78 -15.44
N THR A 357 -35.58 1.48 -15.68
CA THR A 357 -36.80 0.71 -15.45
C THR A 357 -36.54 -0.34 -14.38
N THR A 358 -37.27 -0.26 -13.27
CA THR A 358 -37.12 -1.19 -12.15
C THR A 358 -38.12 -2.35 -12.28
N TYR A 359 -37.62 -3.56 -12.10
CA TYR A 359 -38.40 -4.79 -12.04
C TYR A 359 -38.47 -5.29 -10.58
N ARG A 360 -39.18 -6.39 -10.34
CA ARG A 360 -39.27 -6.99 -8.99
C ARG A 360 -37.91 -7.52 -8.52
N ASN A 361 -37.76 -7.66 -7.21
CA ASN A 361 -36.64 -8.36 -6.55
C ASN A 361 -35.23 -7.78 -6.78
N GLY A 362 -35.12 -6.46 -6.98
CA GLY A 362 -33.82 -5.78 -7.11
C GLY A 362 -33.22 -5.86 -8.52
N VAL A 363 -34.06 -6.17 -9.53
CA VAL A 363 -33.65 -6.16 -10.93
C VAL A 363 -33.96 -4.79 -11.55
N ALA A 364 -33.02 -4.22 -12.30
CA ALA A 364 -33.20 -2.93 -12.97
C ALA A 364 -32.50 -2.88 -14.33
N LEU A 365 -33.15 -2.28 -15.31
CA LEU A 365 -32.60 -1.99 -16.63
C LEU A 365 -32.29 -0.49 -16.74
N SER A 366 -31.02 -0.13 -16.93
CA SER A 366 -30.60 1.22 -17.28
C SER A 366 -30.30 1.27 -18.78
N LYS A 367 -31.08 2.06 -19.52
CA LYS A 367 -30.96 2.23 -20.97
C LYS A 367 -30.34 3.58 -21.32
N TYR A 368 -29.19 3.56 -22.00
CA TYR A 368 -28.55 4.74 -22.57
C TYR A 368 -28.85 4.80 -24.07
N VAL A 369 -29.24 5.98 -24.56
CA VAL A 369 -29.57 6.21 -25.98
C VAL A 369 -28.91 7.50 -26.45
N ALA A 370 -28.01 7.39 -27.43
CA ALA A 370 -27.32 8.52 -28.05
C ALA A 370 -27.55 8.48 -29.57
N GLY A 371 -28.51 9.28 -30.05
CA GLY A 371 -28.96 9.17 -31.44
C GLY A 371 -29.64 7.82 -31.70
N ASN A 372 -29.11 7.04 -32.64
CA ASN A 372 -29.61 5.69 -32.96
C ASN A 372 -28.93 4.59 -32.14
N ASP A 373 -27.80 4.89 -31.51
CA ASP A 373 -27.01 3.91 -30.76
C ASP A 373 -27.58 3.76 -29.33
N LYS A 374 -27.63 2.52 -28.84
CA LYS A 374 -28.12 2.22 -27.49
C LYS A 374 -27.31 1.13 -26.81
N VAL A 375 -27.11 1.27 -25.51
CA VAL A 375 -26.54 0.23 -24.63
C VAL A 375 -27.41 0.12 -23.38
N CYS A 376 -27.59 -1.11 -22.91
CA CYS A 376 -28.34 -1.37 -21.70
C CYS A 376 -27.51 -2.11 -20.65
N PHE A 377 -27.71 -1.75 -19.39
CA PHE A 377 -27.20 -2.47 -18.23
C PHE A 377 -28.39 -3.08 -17.50
N LEU A 378 -28.44 -4.40 -17.41
CA LEU A 378 -29.49 -5.14 -16.71
C LEU A 378 -28.88 -5.74 -15.44
N SER A 379 -29.10 -5.10 -14.31
CA SER A 379 -28.55 -5.51 -13.01
C SER A 379 -29.54 -6.37 -12.24
N ASN A 380 -29.04 -7.37 -11.53
CA ASN A 380 -29.73 -8.13 -10.49
C ASN A 380 -28.97 -7.96 -9.16
N GLU A 381 -29.51 -7.15 -8.26
CA GLU A 381 -28.92 -6.89 -6.93
C GLU A 381 -29.33 -7.95 -5.88
N ASN A 382 -30.10 -8.96 -6.27
CA ASN A 382 -30.47 -10.04 -5.37
C ASN A 382 -29.23 -10.86 -4.99
N LYS A 383 -29.07 -11.16 -3.70
CA LYS A 383 -27.92 -11.90 -3.16
C LYS A 383 -28.03 -13.40 -3.36
N THR A 384 -29.22 -13.91 -3.69
CA THR A 384 -29.49 -15.36 -3.72
C THR A 384 -30.15 -15.81 -5.02
N ASN A 385 -31.10 -15.04 -5.54
CA ASN A 385 -32.00 -15.49 -6.60
C ASN A 385 -31.60 -14.92 -7.96
N ASP A 386 -31.43 -15.80 -8.93
CA ASP A 386 -31.29 -15.42 -10.34
C ASP A 386 -32.62 -14.87 -10.88
N ALA A 387 -32.56 -14.15 -12.00
CA ALA A 387 -33.72 -13.55 -12.63
C ALA A 387 -33.81 -13.93 -14.12
N ASN A 388 -35.03 -14.20 -14.60
CA ASN A 388 -35.36 -14.24 -16.02
C ASN A 388 -36.17 -12.99 -16.36
N VAL A 389 -35.63 -12.10 -17.18
CA VAL A 389 -36.22 -10.81 -17.52
C VAL A 389 -36.69 -10.83 -18.96
N ASP A 390 -37.97 -10.55 -19.18
CA ASP A 390 -38.57 -10.41 -20.50
C ASP A 390 -38.62 -8.93 -20.89
N LEU A 391 -37.83 -8.54 -21.89
CA LEU A 391 -37.79 -7.18 -22.44
C LEU A 391 -38.69 -7.05 -23.69
N GLY A 392 -39.63 -7.98 -23.88
CA GLY A 392 -40.56 -7.97 -25.01
C GLY A 392 -39.85 -8.25 -26.33
N SER A 393 -39.95 -7.33 -27.29
CA SER A 393 -39.31 -7.48 -28.60
C SER A 393 -37.77 -7.47 -28.55
N ASP A 394 -37.19 -6.93 -27.47
CA ASP A 394 -35.74 -6.90 -27.28
C ASP A 394 -35.18 -8.24 -26.74
N GLY A 395 -36.05 -9.19 -26.36
CA GLY A 395 -35.67 -10.56 -25.99
C GLY A 395 -35.77 -10.90 -24.50
N LYS A 396 -35.38 -12.13 -24.14
CA LYS A 396 -35.42 -12.66 -22.77
C LYS A 396 -34.00 -12.93 -22.28
N PHE A 397 -33.68 -12.48 -21.07
CA PHE A 397 -32.33 -12.54 -20.51
C PHE A 397 -32.32 -13.23 -19.15
N PHE A 398 -31.42 -14.19 -19.00
CA PHE A 398 -31.08 -14.78 -17.72
C PHE A 398 -29.95 -13.99 -17.05
N VAL A 399 -30.25 -13.42 -15.89
CA VAL A 399 -29.34 -12.56 -15.12
C VAL A 399 -29.08 -13.20 -13.76
N PRO A 400 -27.88 -13.79 -13.55
CA PRO A 400 -27.49 -14.37 -12.27
C PRO A 400 -27.65 -13.39 -11.11
N ALA A 401 -27.87 -13.92 -9.90
CA ALA A 401 -27.82 -13.17 -8.66
C ALA A 401 -26.50 -12.38 -8.55
N TRP A 402 -26.59 -11.16 -8.03
CA TRP A 402 -25.45 -10.26 -7.84
C TRP A 402 -24.63 -10.04 -9.11
N SER A 403 -25.30 -9.77 -10.23
CA SER A 403 -24.65 -9.59 -11.52
C SER A 403 -25.23 -8.44 -12.35
N VAL A 404 -24.46 -7.97 -13.33
CA VAL A 404 -24.92 -7.04 -14.36
C VAL A 404 -24.66 -7.64 -15.73
N SER A 405 -25.71 -7.78 -16.54
CA SER A 405 -25.61 -8.08 -17.97
C SER A 405 -25.52 -6.77 -18.76
N ILE A 406 -24.48 -6.61 -19.58
CA ILE A 406 -24.35 -5.49 -20.52
C ILE A 406 -24.83 -5.96 -21.88
N LEU A 407 -25.80 -5.23 -22.44
CA LEU A 407 -26.50 -5.59 -23.67
C LEU A 407 -26.17 -4.57 -24.79
N ALA A 408 -25.54 -5.04 -25.87
CA ALA A 408 -25.44 -4.29 -27.11
C ALA A 408 -26.83 -4.13 -27.72
N ASP A 409 -27.14 -2.94 -28.23
CA ASP A 409 -28.43 -2.58 -28.80
C ASP A 409 -29.64 -2.89 -27.89
N CYS A 410 -29.39 -3.07 -26.59
CA CYS A 410 -30.36 -3.55 -25.61
C CYS A 410 -30.99 -4.93 -25.92
N ASN A 411 -30.46 -5.70 -26.87
CA ASN A 411 -31.05 -6.97 -27.30
C ASN A 411 -30.04 -8.15 -27.40
N LYS A 412 -28.74 -7.90 -27.18
CA LYS A 412 -27.71 -8.94 -27.20
C LYS A 412 -26.77 -8.81 -26.00
N GLU A 413 -26.77 -9.80 -25.13
CA GLU A 413 -25.79 -9.86 -24.02
C GLU A 413 -24.38 -10.04 -24.58
N ILE A 414 -23.50 -9.09 -24.28
CA ILE A 414 -22.09 -9.10 -24.70
C ILE A 414 -21.14 -9.36 -23.52
N TYR A 415 -21.63 -9.19 -22.29
CA TYR A 415 -20.89 -9.49 -21.07
C TYR A 415 -21.86 -9.64 -19.89
N ASN A 416 -21.54 -10.52 -18.94
CA ASN A 416 -22.19 -10.55 -17.63
C ASN A 416 -21.13 -10.71 -16.54
N THR A 417 -21.26 -9.94 -15.47
CA THR A 417 -20.24 -9.88 -14.41
C THR A 417 -20.04 -11.18 -13.63
N ALA A 418 -21.01 -12.11 -13.66
CA ALA A 418 -20.93 -13.41 -13.01
C ALA A 418 -20.61 -14.58 -13.98
N LYS A 419 -20.58 -14.34 -15.31
CA LYS A 419 -20.26 -15.37 -16.32
C LYS A 419 -18.77 -15.30 -16.69
N VAL A 420 -17.92 -15.89 -15.85
CA VAL A 420 -16.45 -15.87 -16.03
C VAL A 420 -16.01 -16.84 -17.13
N ASN A 421 -15.48 -16.31 -18.23
CA ASN A 421 -14.97 -17.10 -19.36
C ASN A 421 -13.43 -17.18 -19.40
N THR A 422 -12.75 -16.54 -18.44
CA THR A 422 -11.28 -16.55 -18.35
C THR A 422 -10.82 -17.78 -17.57
N GLN A 423 -9.81 -18.48 -18.09
CA GLN A 423 -9.21 -19.61 -17.40
C GLN A 423 -8.49 -19.18 -16.12
N THR A 424 -8.79 -19.82 -15.00
CA THR A 424 -8.10 -19.63 -13.72
C THR A 424 -6.69 -20.21 -13.77
N SER A 425 -5.71 -19.49 -13.23
CA SER A 425 -4.32 -19.96 -13.06
C SER A 425 -3.90 -19.84 -11.60
N VAL A 426 -3.14 -20.82 -11.10
CA VAL A 426 -2.60 -20.80 -9.74
C VAL A 426 -1.08 -20.77 -9.81
N MET A 427 -0.47 -19.72 -9.25
CA MET A 427 0.98 -19.60 -9.16
C MET A 427 1.50 -20.53 -8.06
N VAL A 428 2.54 -21.31 -8.36
CA VAL A 428 3.16 -22.25 -7.41
C VAL A 428 4.62 -21.90 -7.18
N LYS A 429 5.05 -21.95 -5.93
CA LYS A 429 6.47 -21.77 -5.56
C LYS A 429 7.19 -23.10 -5.76
N LYS A 430 8.26 -23.09 -6.56
CA LYS A 430 9.11 -24.26 -6.81
C LYS A 430 10.49 -24.06 -6.17
N PRO A 431 11.16 -25.12 -5.69
CA PRO A 431 12.53 -25.03 -5.20
C PRO A 431 13.50 -24.51 -6.26
N ASN A 432 14.58 -23.85 -5.81
CA ASN A 432 15.63 -23.31 -6.69
C ASN A 432 16.29 -24.41 -7.54
N GLN A 433 16.50 -24.14 -8.83
CA GLN A 433 17.20 -24.99 -9.80
C GLN A 433 18.47 -24.31 -10.35
N ALA A 434 19.16 -23.50 -9.56
CA ALA A 434 20.39 -22.82 -9.97
C ALA A 434 21.50 -23.83 -10.34
N GLU A 435 21.59 -24.16 -11.63
CA GLU A 435 22.57 -25.07 -12.24
C GLU A 435 22.71 -26.41 -11.50
N ASN A 436 23.75 -26.54 -10.67
CA ASN A 436 24.15 -27.71 -9.91
C ASN A 436 24.28 -27.42 -8.40
N GLU A 437 23.80 -26.25 -7.91
CA GLU A 437 23.86 -25.95 -6.49
C GLU A 437 22.82 -26.77 -5.71
N PRO A 438 23.18 -27.29 -4.53
CA PRO A 438 22.21 -27.96 -3.67
C PRO A 438 21.10 -26.97 -3.28
N SER A 439 19.87 -27.45 -3.20
CA SER A 439 18.72 -26.65 -2.75
C SER A 439 18.91 -26.10 -1.33
N GLN A 440 19.75 -26.75 -0.53
CA GLN A 440 20.08 -26.35 0.83
C GLN A 440 21.22 -25.32 0.85
N LEU A 441 20.90 -24.14 1.37
CA LEU A 441 21.86 -23.05 1.53
C LEU A 441 22.85 -23.32 2.68
N SER A 442 24.13 -23.01 2.45
CA SER A 442 25.17 -23.05 3.47
C SER A 442 25.16 -21.75 4.28
N TRP A 443 24.77 -21.84 5.55
CA TRP A 443 24.63 -20.67 6.41
C TRP A 443 25.85 -20.44 7.29
N SER A 444 26.13 -19.18 7.54
CA SER A 444 26.97 -18.70 8.63
C SER A 444 26.16 -17.81 9.54
N TRP A 445 26.57 -17.68 10.79
CA TRP A 445 25.82 -16.96 11.80
C TRP A 445 26.74 -16.15 12.71
N MET A 446 26.16 -15.17 13.39
CA MET A 446 26.78 -14.52 14.52
C MET A 446 25.72 -14.01 15.51
N ALA A 447 26.01 -14.08 16.80
CA ALA A 447 25.16 -13.44 17.79
C ALA A 447 25.24 -11.92 17.68
N GLU A 448 24.11 -11.23 17.91
CA GLU A 448 24.07 -9.78 18.02
C GLU A 448 25.06 -9.32 19.12
N PRO A 449 25.97 -8.38 18.82
CA PRO A 449 26.87 -7.85 19.83
C PRO A 449 26.07 -7.11 20.90
N MET A 450 26.10 -7.59 22.15
CA MET A 450 25.30 -7.01 23.26
C MET A 450 26.14 -6.58 24.47
N LYS A 451 27.47 -6.47 24.33
CA LYS A 451 28.38 -6.17 25.47
C LYS A 451 28.07 -4.85 26.17
N ASP A 452 27.67 -3.84 25.42
CA ASP A 452 27.23 -2.53 25.90
C ASP A 452 25.87 -2.61 26.61
N ILE A 453 24.91 -3.32 26.02
CA ILE A 453 23.60 -3.58 26.65
C ILE A 453 23.76 -4.29 28.00
N TYR A 454 24.63 -5.30 28.05
CA TYR A 454 24.95 -6.05 29.27
C TYR A 454 25.61 -5.22 30.38
N ARG A 455 26.17 -4.06 30.02
CA ARG A 455 26.76 -3.10 30.95
C ARG A 455 25.82 -1.92 31.25
N GLY A 456 24.60 -1.93 30.71
CA GLY A 456 23.66 -0.82 30.81
C GLY A 456 24.15 0.46 30.12
N LYS A 457 25.02 0.33 29.11
CA LYS A 457 25.65 1.47 28.44
C LYS A 457 24.91 1.82 27.15
N GLY A 458 24.05 2.83 27.22
CA GLY A 458 23.41 3.47 26.07
C GLY A 458 24.21 4.65 25.50
N THR A 459 23.58 5.39 24.59
CA THR A 459 24.09 6.62 23.97
C THR A 459 23.74 7.87 24.76
N PHE A 460 22.63 7.85 25.52
CA PHE A 460 22.22 8.93 26.41
C PHE A 460 21.37 8.38 27.57
N THR A 461 20.97 9.25 28.51
CA THR A 461 20.17 8.90 29.69
C THR A 461 19.02 9.89 29.91
N ALA A 462 17.93 9.43 30.52
CA ALA A 462 16.85 10.27 31.01
C ALA A 462 16.28 9.70 32.33
N ASN A 463 15.74 10.57 33.19
CA ASN A 463 15.10 10.17 34.46
C ASN A 463 13.61 9.84 34.31
N GLN A 464 13.22 9.33 33.14
CA GLN A 464 11.86 8.98 32.77
C GLN A 464 11.88 7.97 31.62
N LEU A 465 10.73 7.32 31.38
CA LEU A 465 10.49 6.43 30.24
C LEU A 465 10.11 7.24 29.00
N LEU A 466 10.99 7.26 28.00
CA LEU A 466 10.79 8.02 26.76
C LEU A 466 9.89 7.29 25.75
N GLU A 467 9.17 8.06 24.95
CA GLU A 467 8.38 7.56 23.82
C GLU A 467 9.31 7.09 22.69
N GLN A 468 8.99 5.94 22.10
CA GLN A 468 9.88 5.27 21.16
C GLN A 468 10.00 5.97 19.80
N LYS A 469 8.90 6.41 19.18
CA LYS A 469 8.96 7.03 17.84
C LYS A 469 9.65 8.39 17.86
N SER A 470 9.39 9.23 18.88
CA SER A 470 10.07 10.52 19.10
C SER A 470 11.55 10.31 19.38
N THR A 471 11.92 9.26 20.12
CA THR A 471 13.31 8.96 20.47
C THR A 471 14.11 8.37 19.31
N THR A 472 13.52 7.45 18.56
CA THR A 472 14.19 6.75 17.44
C THR A 472 14.13 7.55 16.14
N VAL A 473 13.17 8.48 16.03
CA VAL A 473 12.81 9.18 14.79
C VAL A 473 12.64 8.19 13.63
N ASP A 474 12.11 7.00 13.95
CA ASP A 474 11.92 5.86 13.05
C ASP A 474 13.20 5.44 12.27
N THR A 475 14.39 5.71 12.80
CA THR A 475 15.65 5.28 12.17
C THR A 475 15.95 3.80 12.35
N SER A 476 15.31 3.16 13.34
CA SER A 476 15.32 1.71 13.57
C SER A 476 14.00 1.30 14.21
N ASP A 477 13.61 0.03 14.02
CA ASP A 477 12.49 -0.56 14.74
C ASP A 477 12.76 -0.65 16.24
N TYR A 478 14.04 -0.67 16.64
CA TYR A 478 14.48 -1.12 17.95
C TYR A 478 14.89 0.04 18.87
N LEU A 479 14.39 0.03 20.10
CA LEU A 479 14.85 0.91 21.18
C LEU A 479 15.13 0.12 22.45
N TRP A 480 16.35 0.24 22.96
CA TRP A 480 16.74 -0.29 24.26
C TRP A 480 16.46 0.71 25.37
N TYR A 481 15.75 0.26 26.40
CA TYR A 481 15.55 0.91 27.68
C TYR A 481 16.33 0.13 28.74
N MET A 482 17.35 0.72 29.34
CA MET A 482 18.22 0.03 30.31
C MET A 482 18.22 0.76 31.64
N THR A 483 18.06 0.02 32.74
CA THR A 483 18.20 0.57 34.09
C THR A 483 18.90 -0.45 34.98
N SER A 484 19.33 0.01 36.15
CA SER A 484 19.92 -0.86 37.16
C SER A 484 19.22 -0.70 38.50
N VAL A 485 19.06 -1.82 39.20
CA VAL A 485 18.42 -1.86 40.51
C VAL A 485 19.34 -2.55 41.50
N ASN A 486 19.59 -1.89 42.63
CA ASN A 486 20.32 -2.48 43.74
C ASN A 486 19.36 -3.25 44.65
N ILE A 487 19.66 -4.53 44.91
CA ILE A 487 18.86 -5.44 45.73
C ILE A 487 19.65 -5.85 46.97
N GLY A 488 19.02 -5.70 48.14
CA GLY A 488 19.53 -6.12 49.44
C GLY A 488 19.47 -7.65 49.66
N THR A 489 19.34 -8.07 50.92
CA THR A 489 19.42 -9.50 51.29
C THR A 489 18.10 -10.26 51.22
N ASN A 490 16.94 -9.62 51.42
CA ASN A 490 15.73 -10.34 51.84
C ASN A 490 14.66 -10.61 50.76
N GLU A 491 14.75 -10.06 49.55
CA GLU A 491 13.76 -10.34 48.48
C GLU A 491 14.42 -10.44 47.10
N ARG A 492 14.87 -11.65 46.74
CA ARG A 492 15.53 -11.92 45.44
C ARG A 492 14.58 -12.40 44.35
N SER A 493 13.49 -13.06 44.74
CA SER A 493 12.45 -13.51 43.82
C SER A 493 11.36 -12.46 43.75
N GLN A 494 11.16 -11.90 42.57
CA GLN A 494 10.18 -10.84 42.32
C GLN A 494 9.50 -11.08 40.97
N ILE A 495 8.40 -10.38 40.71
CA ILE A 495 7.78 -10.32 39.38
C ILE A 495 8.19 -8.99 38.75
N LEU A 496 8.80 -9.04 37.57
CA LEU A 496 9.02 -7.85 36.75
C LEU A 496 7.79 -7.62 35.90
N ARG A 497 7.10 -6.50 36.14
CA ARG A 497 5.94 -6.04 35.38
C ARG A 497 6.32 -4.85 34.51
N VAL A 498 6.05 -4.93 33.21
CA VAL A 498 6.32 -3.85 32.25
C VAL A 498 5.06 -3.57 31.46
N THR A 499 4.51 -2.37 31.60
CA THR A 499 3.43 -1.89 30.75
C THR A 499 4.02 -1.23 29.51
N THR A 500 3.52 -1.60 28.33
CA THR A 500 3.96 -1.03 27.05
C THR A 500 2.76 -0.67 26.18
N LYS A 501 2.92 0.39 25.40
CA LYS A 501 2.02 0.86 24.34
C LYS A 501 2.56 0.49 22.95
N GLY A 502 3.43 -0.52 22.88
CA GLY A 502 4.30 -0.78 21.76
C GLY A 502 4.31 -2.24 21.37
N HIS A 503 4.59 -2.46 20.10
CA HIS A 503 4.26 -3.67 19.38
C HIS A 503 4.89 -4.95 19.94
N VAL A 504 6.19 -4.92 20.25
CA VAL A 504 6.94 -6.08 20.75
C VAL A 504 7.84 -5.66 21.89
N LEU A 505 7.96 -6.52 22.90
CA LEU A 505 8.85 -6.36 24.04
C LEU A 505 9.66 -7.63 24.28
N HIS A 506 10.99 -7.47 24.39
CA HIS A 506 11.90 -8.50 24.89
C HIS A 506 12.55 -8.03 26.19
N VAL A 507 12.53 -8.87 27.22
CA VAL A 507 12.99 -8.50 28.56
C VAL A 507 14.23 -9.29 28.95
N TYR A 508 15.33 -8.59 29.22
CA TYR A 508 16.58 -9.17 29.68
C TYR A 508 16.90 -8.73 31.10
N VAL A 509 17.29 -9.69 31.94
CA VAL A 509 17.79 -9.43 33.30
C VAL A 509 19.13 -10.11 33.46
N ASN A 510 20.15 -9.35 33.86
CA ASN A 510 21.51 -9.85 34.06
C ASN A 510 22.03 -10.68 32.87
N LYS A 511 21.83 -10.14 31.65
CA LYS A 511 22.24 -10.73 30.35
C LYS A 511 21.41 -11.93 29.86
N LYS A 512 20.44 -12.41 30.65
CA LYS A 512 19.56 -13.53 30.28
C LYS A 512 18.23 -13.00 29.75
N LEU A 513 17.76 -13.51 28.62
CA LEU A 513 16.38 -13.28 28.15
C LEU A 513 15.42 -13.98 29.12
N ILE A 514 14.50 -13.21 29.69
CA ILE A 514 13.47 -13.68 30.62
C ILE A 514 12.18 -14.04 29.88
N GLY A 515 11.80 -13.23 28.89
CA GLY A 515 10.60 -13.46 28.12
C GLY A 515 10.45 -12.47 26.96
N SER A 516 9.47 -12.76 26.11
CA SER A 516 9.08 -11.91 24.98
C SER A 516 7.56 -11.91 24.84
N GLN A 517 6.98 -10.76 24.51
CA GLN A 517 5.55 -10.62 24.29
C GLN A 517 5.31 -9.57 23.19
N TRP A 518 4.20 -9.71 22.48
CA TRP A 518 3.80 -8.80 21.42
C TRP A 518 2.29 -8.65 21.36
N GLY A 519 1.85 -7.51 20.83
CA GLY A 519 0.44 -7.22 20.58
C GLY A 519 -0.15 -8.16 19.52
N LYS A 520 -1.44 -8.47 19.65
CA LYS A 520 -2.21 -9.34 18.74
C LYS A 520 -3.59 -8.72 18.49
N ASP A 521 -4.23 -9.10 17.39
CA ASP A 521 -5.62 -8.72 17.07
C ASP A 521 -5.85 -7.18 17.17
N GLY A 522 -4.91 -6.38 16.65
CA GLY A 522 -4.96 -4.90 16.69
C GLY A 522 -4.72 -4.26 18.07
N LYS A 523 -4.50 -5.05 19.13
CA LYS A 523 -4.28 -4.57 20.49
C LYS A 523 -2.78 -4.51 20.80
N TYR A 524 -2.23 -3.31 20.72
CA TYR A 524 -0.80 -3.06 20.92
C TYR A 524 -0.42 -2.70 22.36
N ASN A 525 -1.40 -2.32 23.18
CA ASN A 525 -1.19 -2.06 24.61
C ASN A 525 -1.25 -3.38 25.38
N PHE A 526 -0.20 -3.72 26.11
CA PHE A 526 -0.19 -4.91 26.95
C PHE A 526 0.73 -4.76 28.16
N VAL A 527 0.54 -5.65 29.13
CA VAL A 527 1.39 -5.80 30.31
C VAL A 527 2.17 -7.11 30.17
N PHE A 528 3.49 -7.02 30.27
CA PHE A 528 4.37 -8.17 30.40
C PHE A 528 4.63 -8.44 31.87
N GLU A 529 4.52 -9.70 32.29
CA GLU A 529 4.88 -10.14 33.64
C GLU A 529 5.72 -11.42 33.55
N ALA A 530 6.84 -11.44 34.27
CA ALA A 530 7.61 -12.65 34.43
C ALA A 530 8.31 -12.71 35.80
N PRO A 531 8.44 -13.90 36.41
CA PRO A 531 9.26 -14.08 37.59
C PRO A 531 10.73 -13.84 37.25
N VAL A 532 11.42 -13.08 38.09
CA VAL A 532 12.84 -12.77 37.98
C VAL A 532 13.56 -13.10 39.28
N THR A 533 14.76 -13.67 39.16
CA THR A 533 15.66 -13.91 40.29
C THR A 533 16.80 -12.91 40.23
N LEU A 534 16.78 -11.95 41.15
CA LEU A 534 17.76 -10.89 41.28
C LEU A 534 18.90 -11.33 42.22
N LYS A 535 20.11 -10.89 41.90
CA LYS A 535 21.31 -11.12 42.72
C LYS A 535 21.42 -10.04 43.80
N ARG A 536 22.10 -10.33 44.90
CA ARG A 536 22.50 -9.29 45.85
C ARG A 536 23.38 -8.26 45.12
N GLY A 537 23.15 -6.98 45.38
CA GLY A 537 23.84 -5.88 44.72
C GLY A 537 23.14 -5.41 43.44
N VAL A 538 23.91 -4.89 42.50
CA VAL A 538 23.39 -4.28 41.28
C VAL A 538 22.93 -5.33 40.28
N ASN A 539 21.69 -5.20 39.81
CA ASN A 539 21.09 -6.00 38.74
C ASN A 539 20.82 -5.11 37.54
N GLN A 540 21.12 -5.61 36.35
CA GLN A 540 20.86 -4.90 35.09
C GLN A 540 19.56 -5.39 34.48
N ILE A 541 18.66 -4.46 34.16
CA ILE A 541 17.42 -4.69 33.44
C ILE A 541 17.56 -3.99 32.08
N ALA A 542 17.40 -4.75 30.99
CA ALA A 542 17.41 -4.21 29.64
C ALA A 542 16.13 -4.66 28.92
N LEU A 543 15.33 -3.70 28.49
CA LEU A 543 14.07 -3.90 27.79
C LEU A 543 14.28 -3.47 26.34
N LEU A 544 14.08 -4.38 25.40
CA LEU A 544 14.10 -4.08 23.97
C LEU A 544 12.66 -3.95 23.50
N SER A 545 12.24 -2.72 23.22
CA SER A 545 10.97 -2.47 22.55
C SER A 545 11.20 -2.41 21.04
N ALA A 546 10.32 -3.01 20.25
CA ALA A 546 10.40 -2.98 18.79
C ALA A 546 9.07 -2.56 18.16
N THR A 547 9.11 -1.62 17.21
CA THR A 547 7.97 -1.27 16.36
C THR A 547 7.81 -2.26 15.20
N VAL A 548 6.63 -2.29 14.58
CA VAL A 548 6.32 -3.11 13.40
C VAL A 548 5.56 -2.20 12.44
N GLY A 549 6.24 -1.17 11.95
CA GLY A 549 5.60 0.00 11.34
C GLY A 549 4.88 0.89 12.36
N LEU A 550 4.49 2.08 11.93
CA LEU A 550 3.79 3.08 12.73
C LEU A 550 2.33 3.25 12.27
N ALA A 551 1.47 3.70 13.18
CA ALA A 551 0.07 4.05 12.90
C ALA A 551 -0.04 4.96 11.67
N ASN A 552 -1.00 4.69 10.79
CA ASN A 552 -1.10 5.32 9.48
C ASN A 552 -2.50 5.85 9.13
N TYR A 553 -3.49 5.59 9.98
CA TYR A 553 -4.89 5.96 9.76
C TYR A 553 -5.58 6.27 11.10
N GLY A 554 -6.64 7.08 11.04
CA GLY A 554 -7.44 7.52 12.18
C GLY A 554 -7.22 8.99 12.52
N GLU A 555 -8.12 9.56 13.32
CA GLU A 555 -7.94 10.86 13.93
C GLU A 555 -6.74 10.85 14.89
N PHE A 556 -5.92 11.90 14.87
CA PHE A 556 -4.78 12.06 15.78
C PHE A 556 -3.84 10.83 15.86
N PHE A 557 -3.78 10.00 14.82
CA PHE A 557 -2.98 8.77 14.81
C PHE A 557 -1.50 9.06 15.10
N ASP A 558 -1.05 10.26 14.72
CA ASP A 558 0.28 10.81 14.94
C ASP A 558 0.61 11.02 16.43
N THR A 559 -0.42 11.15 17.29
CA THR A 559 -0.27 11.31 18.74
C THR A 559 -0.21 9.97 19.49
N VAL A 560 -0.55 8.85 18.83
CA VAL A 560 -0.58 7.52 19.46
C VAL A 560 0.82 7.14 19.95
N GLN A 561 0.98 7.13 21.26
CA GLN A 561 2.24 6.84 21.92
C GLN A 561 2.70 5.40 21.69
N THR A 562 3.99 5.20 21.42
CA THR A 562 4.60 3.88 21.17
C THR A 562 5.75 3.61 22.15
N GLY A 563 5.95 2.33 22.49
CA GLY A 563 7.05 1.88 23.35
C GLY A 563 6.66 1.76 24.83
N ILE A 564 7.58 2.08 25.73
CA ILE A 564 7.39 1.90 27.20
C ILE A 564 7.00 3.23 27.88
N VAL A 565 6.66 4.26 27.09
CA VAL A 565 6.31 5.59 27.61
C VAL A 565 5.14 5.56 28.59
N GLY A 566 5.27 6.34 29.66
CA GLY A 566 4.31 6.40 30.76
C GLY A 566 4.40 5.21 31.72
N GLY A 567 5.03 4.10 31.32
CA GLY A 567 5.17 2.89 32.12
C GLY A 567 3.81 2.33 32.61
N PRO A 568 3.75 1.77 33.83
CA PRO A 568 4.85 1.61 34.79
C PRO A 568 5.79 0.45 34.46
N VAL A 569 7.01 0.51 35.00
CA VAL A 569 7.95 -0.62 35.13
C VAL A 569 8.13 -0.94 36.61
N LEU A 570 7.56 -2.06 37.07
CA LEU A 570 7.50 -2.42 38.48
C LEU A 570 8.27 -3.70 38.78
N LEU A 571 8.87 -3.74 39.97
CA LEU A 571 9.28 -4.97 40.63
C LEU A 571 8.29 -5.25 41.77
N VAL A 572 7.60 -6.39 41.70
CA VAL A 572 6.60 -6.82 42.68
C VAL A 572 7.19 -7.93 43.55
N GLY A 573 7.32 -7.66 44.85
CA GLY A 573 7.77 -8.61 45.87
C GLY A 573 6.69 -9.61 46.29
N ILE A 574 7.09 -10.61 47.07
CA ILE A 574 6.23 -11.73 47.51
C ILE A 574 5.06 -11.24 48.39
N ASN A 575 5.26 -10.16 49.16
CA ASN A 575 4.24 -9.55 50.00
C ASN A 575 3.42 -8.48 49.26
N ASN A 576 3.41 -8.50 47.92
CA ASN A 576 2.80 -7.49 47.06
C ASN A 576 3.40 -6.06 47.26
N SER A 577 4.62 -5.97 47.80
CA SER A 577 5.40 -4.74 47.86
C SER A 577 5.84 -4.37 46.44
N THR A 578 5.62 -3.11 46.03
CA THR A 578 5.96 -2.66 44.68
C THR A 578 7.09 -1.64 44.72
N LYS A 579 8.13 -1.88 43.92
CA LYS A 579 9.18 -0.90 43.63
C LYS A 579 9.01 -0.41 42.19
N ASP A 580 8.65 0.86 42.04
CA ASP A 580 8.51 1.49 40.73
C ASP A 580 9.87 1.99 40.22
N LEU A 581 10.24 1.57 39.01
CA LEU A 581 11.48 1.94 38.32
C LEU A 581 11.26 3.02 37.26
N SER A 582 10.03 3.45 37.01
CA SER A 582 9.66 4.31 35.88
C SER A 582 10.38 5.66 35.89
N ASN A 583 10.55 6.24 37.08
CA ASN A 583 11.21 7.55 37.28
C ASN A 583 12.67 7.44 37.74
N THR A 584 13.30 6.27 37.54
CA THR A 584 14.74 6.09 37.75
C THR A 584 15.54 6.59 36.55
N THR A 585 16.86 6.63 36.66
CA THR A 585 17.71 6.90 35.51
C THR A 585 17.70 5.71 34.55
N TRP A 586 17.18 5.95 33.34
CA TRP A 586 17.21 5.02 32.22
C TRP A 586 18.28 5.43 31.22
N SER A 587 19.06 4.46 30.74
CA SER A 587 19.98 4.59 29.62
C SER A 587 19.35 4.05 28.35
N TYR A 588 19.53 4.78 27.25
CA TYR A 588 18.83 4.52 25.99
C TYR A 588 19.79 4.19 24.87
N LYS A 589 19.38 3.29 23.98
CA LYS A 589 20.10 3.07 22.72
C LYS A 589 19.12 2.78 21.58
N VAL A 590 19.22 3.60 20.53
CA VAL A 590 18.51 3.40 19.27
C VAL A 590 19.21 2.33 18.44
N GLY A 591 18.44 1.37 17.94
CA GLY A 591 18.88 0.33 17.02
C GLY A 591 19.74 -0.78 17.62
N LEU A 592 20.08 -1.72 16.75
CA LEU A 592 20.98 -2.84 17.05
C LEU A 592 22.43 -2.48 16.71
N ASN A 593 23.40 -3.11 17.38
CA ASN A 593 24.81 -3.01 17.01
C ASN A 593 25.08 -3.60 15.62
N GLY A 594 24.34 -4.63 15.20
CA GLY A 594 24.45 -5.17 13.85
C GLY A 594 23.96 -4.19 12.77
N GLU A 595 22.95 -3.37 13.08
CA GLU A 595 22.48 -2.30 12.20
C GLU A 595 23.54 -1.20 12.05
N SER A 596 24.09 -0.71 13.16
CA SER A 596 25.12 0.34 13.12
C SER A 596 26.41 -0.09 12.42
N LYS A 597 26.74 -1.38 12.49
CA LYS A 597 27.87 -1.99 11.78
C LYS A 597 27.53 -2.49 10.37
N LYS A 598 26.28 -2.30 9.94
CA LYS A 598 25.76 -2.68 8.62
C LYS A 598 26.07 -4.14 8.27
N PHE A 599 25.78 -5.10 9.15
CA PHE A 599 26.06 -6.52 8.88
C PHE A 599 25.33 -7.09 7.65
N TYR A 600 24.26 -6.42 7.21
CA TYR A 600 23.52 -6.70 5.98
C TYR A 600 24.25 -6.26 4.70
N ASP A 601 25.26 -5.39 4.81
CA ASP A 601 26.06 -4.90 3.68
C ASP A 601 27.19 -5.90 3.35
N VAL A 602 27.32 -6.26 2.08
CA VAL A 602 28.33 -7.20 1.57
C VAL A 602 29.76 -6.73 1.81
N THR A 603 29.97 -5.42 1.95
CA THR A 603 31.28 -4.79 2.19
C THR A 603 31.65 -4.71 3.67
N SER A 604 30.74 -5.01 4.59
CA SER A 604 30.99 -4.89 6.03
C SER A 604 32.05 -5.89 6.50
N ARG A 605 33.13 -5.36 7.10
CA ARG A 605 34.24 -6.13 7.68
C ARG A 605 34.13 -6.33 9.20
N PHE A 606 33.07 -5.79 9.82
CA PHE A 606 32.90 -5.81 11.28
C PHE A 606 32.34 -7.12 11.82
N ALA A 607 31.78 -7.96 10.95
CA ALA A 607 31.15 -9.22 11.32
C ALA A 607 32.19 -10.35 11.40
N LYS A 608 32.18 -11.09 12.52
CA LYS A 608 32.94 -12.33 12.70
C LYS A 608 31.98 -13.50 12.58
N TRP A 609 31.77 -13.97 11.35
CA TRP A 609 30.84 -15.04 11.02
C TRP A 609 31.39 -16.40 11.48
N ASN A 610 30.51 -17.23 12.05
CA ASN A 610 30.77 -18.62 12.39
C ASN A 610 29.98 -19.53 11.44
N SER A 611 30.63 -20.53 10.86
CA SER A 611 29.98 -21.50 9.96
C SER A 611 29.73 -22.86 10.64
N ALA A 612 30.25 -23.06 11.86
CA ALA A 612 30.00 -24.26 12.65
C ALA A 612 28.74 -24.09 13.53
N GLU A 613 28.06 -25.21 13.81
CA GLU A 613 26.95 -25.33 14.77
C GLU A 613 25.91 -24.21 14.63
N LEU A 614 25.11 -24.26 13.56
CA LEU A 614 24.04 -23.29 13.34
C LEU A 614 23.08 -23.28 14.53
N PRO A 615 22.88 -22.12 15.20
CA PRO A 615 22.08 -22.07 16.40
C PRO A 615 20.60 -22.16 16.03
N ILE A 616 19.88 -23.03 16.73
CA ILE A 616 18.43 -23.13 16.63
C ILE A 616 17.82 -22.43 17.85
N ASN A 617 16.70 -21.72 17.65
CA ASN A 617 15.98 -21.01 18.72
C ASN A 617 16.83 -20.01 19.52
N ARG A 618 17.84 -19.41 18.88
CA ARG A 618 18.68 -18.37 19.49
C ARG A 618 18.18 -16.96 19.14
N PRO A 619 17.71 -16.18 20.13
CA PRO A 619 17.28 -14.80 19.90
C PRO A 619 18.46 -13.90 19.50
N MET A 620 18.15 -12.81 18.77
CA MET A 620 19.13 -11.78 18.38
C MET A 620 20.35 -12.39 17.66
N THR A 621 20.10 -13.05 16.54
CA THR A 621 21.12 -13.73 15.74
C THR A 621 21.07 -13.22 14.32
N TRP A 622 22.24 -12.91 13.75
CA TRP A 622 22.39 -12.63 12.33
C TRP A 622 22.77 -13.90 11.59
N TYR A 623 22.15 -14.11 10.44
CA TYR A 623 22.48 -15.19 9.52
C TYR A 623 22.91 -14.61 8.18
N LYS A 624 23.87 -15.27 7.54
CA LYS A 624 24.37 -14.92 6.22
C LYS A 624 24.57 -16.19 5.41
N THR A 625 24.22 -16.12 4.14
CA THR A 625 24.53 -17.15 3.15
C THR A 625 24.87 -16.48 1.82
N THR A 626 25.29 -17.27 0.84
CA THR A 626 25.57 -16.84 -0.52
C THR A 626 25.04 -17.93 -1.44
N PHE A 627 24.38 -17.53 -2.52
CA PHE A 627 23.71 -18.42 -3.46
C PHE A 627 23.83 -17.84 -4.86
N LYS A 628 23.82 -18.71 -5.88
CA LYS A 628 23.67 -18.26 -7.27
C LYS A 628 22.22 -17.88 -7.57
N ALA A 629 22.04 -16.87 -8.42
CA ALA A 629 20.71 -16.50 -8.90
C ALA A 629 20.03 -17.71 -9.57
N PRO A 630 18.74 -17.97 -9.30
CA PRO A 630 17.97 -19.01 -9.97
C PRO A 630 17.95 -18.82 -11.50
N LEU A 631 17.78 -19.91 -12.24
CA LEU A 631 17.66 -19.90 -13.70
C LEU A 631 16.30 -19.33 -14.15
N GLY A 632 16.27 -18.70 -15.32
CA GLY A 632 15.06 -18.21 -15.96
C GLY A 632 14.71 -16.76 -15.60
N ASN A 633 13.51 -16.35 -15.99
CA ASN A 633 12.99 -14.99 -15.79
C ASN A 633 11.78 -14.95 -14.83
N ASP A 634 11.45 -16.09 -14.21
CA ASP A 634 10.35 -16.19 -13.27
C ASP A 634 10.66 -15.41 -11.98
N PRO A 635 9.65 -14.85 -11.29
CA PRO A 635 9.86 -14.17 -10.03
C PRO A 635 10.50 -15.07 -8.96
N VAL A 636 11.46 -14.51 -8.23
CA VAL A 636 12.20 -15.22 -7.17
C VAL A 636 11.72 -14.76 -5.81
N VAL A 637 11.49 -15.73 -4.91
CA VAL A 637 11.11 -15.49 -3.52
C VAL A 637 12.06 -16.18 -2.57
N VAL A 638 12.26 -15.58 -1.39
CA VAL A 638 12.98 -16.22 -0.29
C VAL A 638 11.97 -16.87 0.64
N ASP A 639 11.96 -18.21 0.72
CA ASP A 639 11.15 -18.91 1.71
C ASP A 639 11.83 -18.83 3.08
N LEU A 640 11.20 -18.10 3.99
CA LEU A 640 11.67 -17.88 5.36
C LEU A 640 10.91 -18.74 6.38
N LYS A 641 10.13 -19.74 5.94
CA LYS A 641 9.51 -20.72 6.84
C LYS A 641 10.57 -21.36 7.75
N GLY A 642 10.18 -21.60 9.00
CA GLY A 642 11.09 -22.05 10.06
C GLY A 642 11.83 -20.93 10.80
N MET A 643 11.82 -19.70 10.29
CA MET A 643 12.34 -18.53 11.00
C MET A 643 11.30 -17.94 11.97
N GLY A 644 11.76 -17.08 12.88
CA GLY A 644 10.92 -16.35 13.83
C GLY A 644 10.42 -15.01 13.28
N LYS A 645 11.03 -13.91 13.75
CA LYS A 645 10.81 -12.54 13.27
C LYS A 645 12.16 -11.91 12.96
N GLY A 646 12.23 -11.10 11.91
CA GLY A 646 13.45 -10.37 11.57
C GLY A 646 13.31 -9.56 10.30
N HIS A 647 14.45 -9.15 9.75
CA HIS A 647 14.56 -8.45 8.48
C HIS A 647 15.42 -9.29 7.54
N ALA A 648 15.09 -9.27 6.25
CA ALA A 648 15.88 -9.95 5.22
C ALA A 648 16.51 -8.93 4.26
N TRP A 649 17.71 -9.28 3.76
CA TRP A 649 18.43 -8.50 2.77
C TRP A 649 19.06 -9.40 1.72
N VAL A 650 19.14 -8.90 0.50
CA VAL A 650 19.91 -9.50 -0.60
C VAL A 650 20.82 -8.42 -1.15
N ASN A 651 22.13 -8.68 -1.14
CA ASN A 651 23.15 -7.73 -1.63
C ASN A 651 23.03 -6.32 -1.02
N GLY A 652 22.72 -6.23 0.28
CA GLY A 652 22.52 -4.96 0.97
C GLY A 652 21.14 -4.31 0.78
N HIS A 653 20.34 -4.76 -0.18
CA HIS A 653 18.97 -4.29 -0.39
C HIS A 653 18.00 -5.00 0.55
N SER A 654 17.21 -4.22 1.29
CA SER A 654 16.26 -4.78 2.26
C SER A 654 15.00 -5.29 1.55
N LEU A 655 14.75 -6.59 1.67
CA LEU A 655 13.50 -7.20 1.20
C LEU A 655 12.32 -6.84 2.10
N GLY A 656 12.60 -6.47 3.35
CA GLY A 656 11.62 -6.06 4.35
C GLY A 656 11.58 -6.96 5.56
N ARG A 657 10.51 -6.83 6.35
CA ARG A 657 10.28 -7.60 7.56
C ARG A 657 9.78 -9.02 7.22
N PHE A 658 10.18 -10.00 8.01
CA PHE A 658 9.57 -11.32 8.00
C PHE A 658 9.08 -11.69 9.39
N TRP A 659 7.94 -12.38 9.46
CA TRP A 659 7.44 -12.95 10.70
C TRP A 659 6.59 -14.23 10.47
N PRO A 660 7.14 -15.27 9.84
CA PRO A 660 6.40 -16.48 9.51
C PRO A 660 5.98 -17.30 10.74
N SER A 661 6.54 -17.05 11.93
CA SER A 661 6.06 -17.69 13.16
C SER A 661 4.77 -17.07 13.72
N PHE A 662 4.33 -15.92 13.20
CA PHE A 662 3.04 -15.34 13.58
C PHE A 662 1.93 -15.87 12.67
N ILE A 663 1.44 -17.05 13.02
CA ILE A 663 0.48 -17.81 12.24
C ILE A 663 -0.92 -17.18 12.34
N ALA A 664 -1.58 -17.05 11.19
CA ALA A 664 -2.99 -16.67 11.12
C ALA A 664 -3.87 -17.74 11.77
N LYS A 665 -4.89 -17.31 12.52
CA LYS A 665 -5.88 -18.26 13.03
C LYS A 665 -6.66 -18.86 11.83
N SER A 666 -7.06 -20.12 11.96
CA SER A 666 -7.83 -20.82 10.91
C SER A 666 -9.33 -20.50 10.95
N ASP A 667 -9.79 -19.78 11.96
CA ASP A 667 -11.18 -19.36 12.10
C ASP A 667 -11.54 -18.29 11.05
N GLY A 668 -12.75 -18.40 10.48
CA GLY A 668 -13.24 -17.43 9.50
C GLY A 668 -12.82 -17.67 8.05
N CYS A 669 -11.94 -18.64 7.76
CA CYS A 669 -11.63 -19.08 6.40
C CYS A 669 -12.63 -20.16 5.95
N SER A 670 -13.57 -19.82 5.07
CA SER A 670 -14.48 -20.80 4.46
C SER A 670 -13.78 -21.59 3.36
N ALA A 671 -14.07 -22.89 3.25
CA ALA A 671 -13.59 -23.72 2.14
C ALA A 671 -14.23 -23.33 0.79
N THR A 672 -15.36 -22.63 0.83
CA THR A 672 -16.08 -22.12 -0.34
C THR A 672 -16.20 -20.60 -0.25
N CYS A 673 -16.00 -19.92 -1.37
CA CYS A 673 -16.21 -18.49 -1.52
C CYS A 673 -17.37 -18.28 -2.48
N ASP A 674 -18.39 -17.52 -2.06
CA ASP A 674 -19.51 -17.12 -2.90
C ASP A 674 -19.30 -15.65 -3.28
N TYR A 675 -19.35 -15.33 -4.57
CA TYR A 675 -19.20 -13.95 -5.04
C TYR A 675 -20.43 -13.09 -4.71
N ARG A 676 -21.57 -13.70 -4.38
CA ARG A 676 -22.84 -13.01 -4.24
C ARG A 676 -22.94 -12.28 -2.90
N GLY A 677 -23.39 -11.03 -3.00
CA GLY A 677 -23.73 -10.19 -1.86
C GLY A 677 -22.62 -9.26 -1.43
N ILE A 678 -22.96 -8.40 -0.47
CA ILE A 678 -22.09 -7.31 -0.01
C ILE A 678 -20.90 -7.90 0.73
N ILE A 679 -19.70 -7.45 0.36
CA ILE A 679 -18.48 -7.75 1.10
C ILE A 679 -18.56 -7.21 2.53
N VAL A 680 -18.24 -8.07 3.49
CA VAL A 680 -18.11 -7.71 4.90
C VAL A 680 -16.67 -7.97 5.32
N ILE A 681 -15.95 -6.91 5.71
CA ILE A 681 -14.65 -7.07 6.38
C ILE A 681 -14.94 -7.50 7.81
N LYS A 682 -14.62 -8.76 8.14
CA LYS A 682 -14.67 -9.24 9.53
C LYS A 682 -13.41 -8.74 10.24
N ASN A 683 -13.59 -7.86 11.24
CA ASN A 683 -12.52 -7.25 12.04
C ASN A 683 -11.60 -6.29 11.25
N ALA A 684 -12.16 -5.22 10.68
CA ALA A 684 -11.39 -4.07 10.19
C ALA A 684 -10.86 -3.23 11.36
#